data_AF-U5NA04-F1
#
_entry.id   AF-U5NA04-F1
#
_cell.length_a   1.000
_cell.length_b   1.000
_cell.length_c   1.000
_cell.angle_alpha   90.00
_cell.angle_beta   90.00
_cell.angle_gamma   90.00
#
_symmetry.space_group_name_H-M   'P 1'
#
loop_
_entity.id
_entity.type
_entity.pdbx_description
1 polymer ?
#
loop_
_entity_poly.entity_id
_entity_poly.type
_entity_poly.pdbx_seq_one_letter_code
_entity_poly.pdbx_strand_id
1 'polypeptide(L)'
;MDDNIAVKKTLNNSLACIFLNISKYNNINPISTLGACLPIIINTEHNYDKLLDDASWYISIDQLCELESIIKLLYKNRFDKIAFRTNAIMKSLCYGWDRCIEQAVSVYKLSHVFWGAGIQSSSQDTIANLDNKKVRLAELPNPANPILVDAVFFQLYKTGIARVWQSLLREWAGTEFGKRLIVLDRGSTAPRIEGLTYFDIPKYDYEDTDDDRAMLQRVCDKFGAKLLISSYYTTPITTPSVFLAHDMIPELSGVDVLNHPMWREKHRGIRHACHFLAVSQNTANDLRRFFPQIKPEQVTVTPNGVDFRPANPQAVAAFRQQHGISRPYFLLVGARDGYKNTILFFRAFASMGAARRRFAIVCTGPVATLESEYAAYIGEAAVHMLQLDDDGLQCAYSGALALVYPSLYEGFGMPIVEAMACGCPVITTRKGSIPEVAGDAVLYVDPEDTASMKRVLKLVEKPPTRKQYVDLGLQRAARYSWGKMAEEVRAVLERFAPLEGTVEVPPSIHDQQLSQTFALHQAGKLEQAETLYRSLHQWMPLDFRVLHMLGVLRFQRGDLSDAQYFLLYALALNQNVAEAHFNLGNVYAAMQLWELAHNAYQRALVVNPGFGPARQQLAVMEHNLRAVAAQQAEQGQEVEGQP
;
A
#
# COMPACT_ATOMS: atom_id res chain seq x y z
N MET A 1 49.62 -31.40 -16.36
CA MET A 1 49.32 -30.37 -15.34
C MET A 1 48.03 -29.72 -15.76
N ASP A 2 46.88 -30.27 -15.35
CA ASP A 2 45.56 -29.61 -15.39
C ASP A 2 44.51 -30.60 -14.85
N ASP A 3 44.65 -30.98 -13.58
CA ASP A 3 43.67 -31.87 -12.92
C ASP A 3 43.58 -31.66 -11.40
N ASN A 4 43.86 -30.45 -10.91
CA ASN A 4 43.92 -30.22 -9.46
C ASN A 4 43.24 -28.94 -8.95
N ILE A 5 42.29 -28.38 -9.71
CA ILE A 5 41.50 -27.23 -9.24
C ILE A 5 40.20 -27.69 -8.56
N ALA A 6 39.54 -28.73 -9.05
CA ALA A 6 38.34 -29.28 -8.40
C ALA A 6 38.67 -29.98 -7.08
N VAL A 7 39.78 -30.73 -7.01
CA VAL A 7 40.23 -31.41 -5.79
C VAL A 7 40.70 -30.41 -4.73
N LYS A 8 41.35 -29.29 -5.11
CA LYS A 8 41.68 -28.20 -4.17
C LYS A 8 40.45 -27.45 -3.65
N LYS A 9 39.39 -27.28 -4.46
CA LYS A 9 38.15 -26.60 -4.05
C LYS A 9 37.35 -27.43 -3.04
N THR A 10 37.28 -28.75 -3.24
CA THR A 10 36.59 -29.66 -2.32
C THR A 10 37.40 -29.89 -1.03
N LEU A 11 38.75 -29.90 -1.11
CA LEU A 11 39.60 -29.99 0.08
C LEU A 11 39.51 -28.75 0.99
N ASN A 12 39.37 -27.52 0.45
CA ASN A 12 39.29 -26.31 1.28
C ASN A 12 37.97 -26.18 2.05
N ASN A 13 36.83 -26.56 1.44
CA ASN A 13 35.54 -26.59 2.15
C ASN A 13 35.50 -27.73 3.19
N SER A 14 36.19 -28.84 2.91
CA SER A 14 36.30 -29.95 3.85
C SER A 14 37.26 -29.63 5.00
N LEU A 15 38.33 -28.88 4.76
CA LEU A 15 39.29 -28.47 5.80
C LEU A 15 38.67 -27.52 6.84
N ALA A 16 37.83 -26.56 6.42
CA ALA A 16 37.12 -25.67 7.36
C ALA A 16 36.13 -26.45 8.26
N CYS A 17 35.36 -27.38 7.69
CA CYS A 17 34.46 -28.25 8.45
C CYS A 17 35.20 -29.29 9.31
N ILE A 18 36.35 -29.80 8.86
CA ILE A 18 37.21 -30.70 9.63
C ILE A 18 37.88 -29.95 10.79
N PHE A 19 38.33 -28.70 10.60
CA PHE A 19 38.93 -27.90 11.67
C PHE A 19 37.92 -27.45 12.74
N LEU A 20 36.70 -27.10 12.34
CA LEU A 20 35.61 -26.81 13.28
C LEU A 20 35.21 -28.07 14.07
N ASN A 21 35.24 -29.26 13.46
CA ASN A 21 35.03 -30.52 14.17
C ASN A 21 36.22 -30.93 15.06
N ILE A 22 37.47 -30.64 14.67
CA ILE A 22 38.67 -30.89 15.52
C ILE A 22 38.69 -29.94 16.74
N SER A 23 38.29 -28.68 16.58
CA SER A 23 38.12 -27.72 17.69
C SER A 23 37.06 -28.20 18.70
N LYS A 24 35.96 -28.79 18.20
CA LYS A 24 34.90 -29.40 19.01
C LYS A 24 35.37 -30.60 19.84
N TYR A 25 36.28 -31.43 19.31
CA TYR A 25 36.78 -32.62 20.02
C TYR A 25 37.98 -32.38 20.94
N ASN A 26 38.77 -31.33 20.70
CA ASN A 26 40.00 -31.04 21.47
C ASN A 26 39.92 -29.80 22.37
N ASN A 27 38.76 -29.14 22.47
CA ASN A 27 38.50 -28.00 23.36
C ASN A 27 39.45 -26.79 23.12
N ILE A 28 39.69 -26.44 21.85
CA ILE A 28 40.55 -25.32 21.44
C ILE A 28 39.71 -24.12 21.00
N ASN A 29 40.10 -22.90 21.41
CA ASN A 29 39.40 -21.63 21.14
C ASN A 29 39.17 -21.39 19.61
N PRO A 30 37.91 -21.23 19.16
CA PRO A 30 37.57 -21.06 17.74
C PRO A 30 38.17 -19.80 17.07
N ILE A 31 38.40 -18.73 17.84
CA ILE A 31 38.81 -17.42 17.33
C ILE A 31 40.26 -17.42 16.81
N SER A 32 41.18 -18.15 17.48
CA SER A 32 42.57 -18.25 17.01
C SER A 32 42.69 -19.06 15.71
N THR A 33 41.76 -20.00 15.50
CA THR A 33 41.71 -20.84 14.30
C THR A 33 41.10 -20.06 13.11
N LEU A 34 40.05 -19.28 13.36
CA LEU A 34 39.44 -18.37 12.36
C LEU A 34 40.38 -17.21 11.97
N GLY A 35 41.11 -16.63 12.93
CA GLY A 35 42.09 -15.57 12.68
C GLY A 35 43.27 -16.01 11.81
N ALA A 36 43.71 -17.27 11.92
CA ALA A 36 44.79 -17.83 11.10
C ALA A 36 44.33 -18.17 9.66
N CYS A 37 43.03 -18.42 9.46
CA CYS A 37 42.47 -18.82 8.15
C CYS A 37 41.84 -17.66 7.35
N LEU A 38 41.58 -16.51 7.98
CA LEU A 38 40.97 -15.34 7.34
C LEU A 38 41.72 -14.86 6.07
N PRO A 39 43.07 -14.89 6.00
CA PRO A 39 43.79 -14.53 4.77
C PRO A 39 43.50 -15.46 3.58
N ILE A 40 43.10 -16.71 3.83
CA ILE A 40 42.81 -17.72 2.81
C ILE A 40 41.39 -17.57 2.26
N ILE A 41 40.45 -17.08 3.09
CA ILE A 41 39.03 -16.86 2.74
C ILE A 41 38.84 -15.57 1.92
N ILE A 42 39.70 -14.56 2.14
CA ILE A 42 39.61 -13.23 1.50
C ILE A 42 39.81 -13.25 -0.03
N ASN A 43 40.25 -14.36 -0.63
CA ASN A 43 40.56 -14.43 -2.06
C ASN A 43 39.47 -15.08 -2.96
N THR A 44 38.26 -15.30 -2.44
CA THR A 44 37.14 -15.80 -3.25
C THR A 44 35.90 -14.93 -3.08
N GLU A 45 35.62 -14.08 -4.07
CA GLU A 45 34.59 -13.03 -4.04
C GLU A 45 33.13 -13.52 -3.97
N HIS A 46 32.83 -14.82 -3.92
CA HIS A 46 31.45 -15.30 -4.07
C HIS A 46 31.10 -16.41 -3.07
N ASN A 47 30.65 -16.02 -1.87
CA ASN A 47 29.59 -16.64 -1.05
C ASN A 47 29.69 -16.18 0.42
N TYR A 48 29.48 -14.89 0.68
CA TYR A 48 29.39 -14.38 2.05
C TYR A 48 28.04 -14.76 2.71
N ASP A 49 26.94 -14.70 1.97
CA ASP A 49 25.59 -14.92 2.52
C ASP A 49 25.41 -16.35 3.06
N LYS A 50 25.94 -17.36 2.35
CA LYS A 50 25.85 -18.76 2.77
C LYS A 50 26.76 -19.09 3.96
N LEU A 51 27.91 -18.41 4.08
CA LEU A 51 28.83 -18.60 5.20
C LEU A 51 28.29 -17.95 6.48
N LEU A 52 27.57 -16.83 6.34
CA LEU A 52 26.90 -16.13 7.44
C LEU A 52 25.64 -16.87 7.90
N ASP A 53 24.87 -17.45 6.98
CA ASP A 53 23.71 -18.30 7.31
C ASP A 53 24.12 -19.58 8.07
N ASP A 54 25.27 -20.18 7.72
CA ASP A 54 25.78 -21.37 8.42
C ASP A 54 26.47 -21.00 9.75
N ALA A 55 27.02 -19.78 9.87
CA ALA A 55 27.70 -19.28 11.08
C ALA A 55 26.77 -18.61 12.10
N SER A 56 25.59 -18.11 11.68
CA SER A 56 24.63 -17.39 12.53
C SER A 56 24.04 -18.24 13.66
N TRP A 57 24.23 -19.56 13.60
CA TRP A 57 23.77 -20.50 14.62
C TRP A 57 24.81 -20.76 15.74
N TYR A 58 26.06 -20.30 15.61
CA TYR A 58 27.17 -20.77 16.46
C TYR A 58 28.12 -19.69 17.00
N ILE A 59 27.83 -18.39 16.81
CA ILE A 59 28.66 -17.27 17.28
C ILE A 59 27.93 -16.50 18.38
N SER A 60 28.57 -16.25 19.53
CA SER A 60 28.00 -15.44 20.60
C SER A 60 28.06 -13.94 20.28
N ILE A 61 27.18 -13.13 20.89
CA ILE A 61 27.07 -11.68 20.65
C ILE A 61 28.40 -10.94 20.90
N ASP A 62 29.19 -11.34 21.91
CA ASP A 62 30.50 -10.73 22.18
C ASP A 62 31.50 -10.92 21.03
N GLN A 63 31.40 -12.03 20.29
CA GLN A 63 32.26 -12.33 19.14
C GLN A 63 31.84 -11.57 17.87
N LEU A 64 30.57 -11.15 17.76
CA LEU A 64 30.06 -10.32 16.67
C LEU A 64 30.54 -8.85 16.78
N CYS A 65 30.64 -8.33 18.00
CA CYS A 65 31.17 -6.98 18.26
C CYS A 65 32.67 -6.85 17.95
N GLU A 66 33.46 -7.90 18.17
CA GLU A 66 34.86 -7.95 17.74
C GLU A 66 34.99 -8.00 16.21
N LEU A 67 34.11 -8.74 15.52
CA LEU A 67 34.05 -8.81 14.06
C LEU A 67 33.68 -7.45 13.43
N GLU A 68 32.72 -6.73 14.01
CA GLU A 68 32.36 -5.38 13.58
C GLU A 68 33.52 -4.40 13.77
N SER A 69 34.26 -4.51 14.87
CA SER A 69 35.44 -3.68 15.17
C SER A 69 36.59 -3.96 14.19
N ILE A 70 36.79 -5.22 13.81
CA ILE A 70 37.77 -5.65 12.81
C ILE A 70 37.38 -5.18 11.39
N ILE A 71 36.09 -5.28 11.02
CA ILE A 71 35.57 -4.79 9.73
C ILE A 71 35.70 -3.26 9.63
N LYS A 72 35.40 -2.54 10.71
CA LYS A 72 35.58 -1.07 10.81
C LYS A 72 37.06 -0.68 10.70
N LEU A 73 37.98 -1.49 11.22
CA LEU A 73 39.42 -1.27 11.08
C LEU A 73 39.92 -1.51 9.64
N LEU A 74 39.36 -2.51 8.95
CA LEU A 74 39.81 -2.94 7.62
C LEU A 74 39.26 -2.06 6.47
N TYR A 75 38.12 -1.36 6.65
CA TYR A 75 37.42 -0.67 5.56
C TYR A 75 37.24 0.85 5.76
N LYS A 76 38.23 1.49 6.39
CA LYS A 76 38.22 2.90 6.82
C LYS A 76 37.87 3.97 5.76
N ASN A 77 37.69 3.63 4.48
CA ASN A 77 37.46 4.59 3.38
C ASN A 77 36.25 4.35 2.46
N ARG A 78 35.26 3.50 2.81
CA ARG A 78 34.01 3.37 1.98
C ARG A 78 32.73 3.28 2.82
N PHE A 79 32.30 4.41 3.39
CA PHE A 79 31.18 4.48 4.35
C PHE A 79 29.77 4.46 3.71
N ASP A 80 29.57 5.03 2.51
CA ASP A 80 28.20 5.32 2.02
C ASP A 80 27.43 4.10 1.49
N LYS A 81 28.13 3.05 1.04
CA LYS A 81 27.49 1.81 0.54
C LYS A 81 27.24 0.77 1.63
N ILE A 82 27.87 0.91 2.79
CA ILE A 82 27.78 -0.07 3.89
C ILE A 82 26.61 0.31 4.80
N ALA A 83 26.43 1.58 5.17
CA ALA A 83 25.35 2.02 6.05
C ALA A 83 23.93 1.64 5.56
N PHE A 84 23.71 1.71 4.23
CA PHE A 84 22.45 1.30 3.61
C PHE A 84 22.21 -0.21 3.66
N ARG A 85 23.29 -1.02 3.61
CA ARG A 85 23.22 -2.49 3.67
C ARG A 85 23.17 -3.02 5.10
N THR A 86 23.76 -2.32 6.07
CA THR A 86 23.62 -2.63 7.50
C THR A 86 22.16 -2.49 7.95
N ASN A 87 21.43 -1.52 7.40
CA ASN A 87 20.00 -1.34 7.67
C ASN A 87 19.13 -2.47 7.07
N ALA A 88 19.51 -3.00 5.91
CA ALA A 88 18.86 -4.17 5.30
C ALA A 88 19.17 -5.47 6.07
N ILE A 89 20.40 -5.63 6.57
CA ILE A 89 20.82 -6.74 7.43
C ILE A 89 20.06 -6.70 8.76
N MET A 90 19.89 -5.51 9.36
CA MET A 90 19.08 -5.34 10.57
C MET A 90 17.60 -5.67 10.34
N LYS A 91 17.02 -5.27 9.20
CA LYS A 91 15.64 -5.64 8.82
C LYS A 91 15.47 -7.15 8.57
N SER A 92 16.48 -7.82 8.02
CA SER A 92 16.50 -9.28 7.81
C SER A 92 16.64 -10.05 9.11
N LEU A 93 17.43 -9.55 10.06
CA LEU A 93 17.61 -10.16 11.38
C LEU A 93 16.37 -9.98 12.28
N CYS A 94 15.52 -8.98 12.03
CA CYS A 94 14.25 -8.78 12.75
C CYS A 94 13.18 -9.85 12.49
N TYR A 95 13.34 -10.70 11.46
CA TYR A 95 12.41 -11.81 11.19
C TYR A 95 12.67 -13.10 12.00
N GLY A 96 13.75 -13.13 12.80
CA GLY A 96 14.04 -14.22 13.75
C GLY A 96 14.04 -13.71 15.21
N TRP A 97 12.91 -13.84 15.90
CA TRP A 97 12.75 -13.57 17.33
C TRP A 97 13.39 -14.71 18.15
N ASP A 98 14.14 -14.51 19.25
CA ASP A 98 13.66 -14.08 20.58
C ASP A 98 14.76 -13.47 21.49
N ARG A 99 15.90 -12.98 20.97
CA ARG A 99 17.00 -12.45 21.84
C ARG A 99 17.71 -11.17 21.38
N CYS A 100 17.18 -10.43 20.39
CA CYS A 100 17.83 -9.20 19.89
C CYS A 100 17.41 -7.90 20.61
N ILE A 101 16.41 -7.92 21.49
CA ILE A 101 15.78 -6.69 22.00
C ILE A 101 16.57 -6.04 23.15
N GLU A 102 17.32 -6.80 23.96
CA GLU A 102 18.03 -6.22 25.11
C GLU A 102 19.16 -5.26 24.72
N GLN A 103 19.75 -5.39 23.53
CA GLN A 103 20.81 -4.48 23.05
C GLN A 103 20.36 -3.52 21.94
N ALA A 104 19.32 -3.80 21.16
CA ALA A 104 18.76 -2.81 20.23
C ALA A 104 18.24 -1.56 20.99
N VAL A 105 17.74 -1.78 22.21
CA VAL A 105 17.35 -0.70 23.15
C VAL A 105 18.57 0.07 23.68
N SER A 106 19.78 -0.51 23.74
CA SER A 106 20.99 0.23 24.16
C SER A 106 21.57 1.11 23.04
N VAL A 107 21.49 0.66 21.78
CA VAL A 107 21.91 1.46 20.61
C VAL A 107 20.95 2.61 20.32
N TYR A 108 19.65 2.44 20.59
CA TYR A 108 18.66 3.51 20.44
C TYR A 108 18.56 4.45 21.66
N LYS A 109 19.02 4.04 22.86
CA LYS A 109 18.97 4.88 24.09
C LYS A 109 20.20 5.73 24.38
N LEU A 110 21.25 5.73 23.56
CA LEU A 110 22.39 6.65 23.75
C LEU A 110 22.40 7.87 22.81
N SER A 111 21.52 7.94 21.79
CA SER A 111 21.47 9.10 20.88
C SER A 111 20.46 10.19 21.27
N HIS A 112 19.50 9.92 22.17
CA HIS A 112 18.40 10.88 22.44
C HIS A 112 18.14 11.28 23.90
N VAL A 113 18.91 10.77 24.87
CA VAL A 113 18.75 11.17 26.30
C VAL A 113 19.92 12.01 26.84
N PHE A 114 21.03 12.14 26.11
CA PHE A 114 22.23 12.90 26.54
C PHE A 114 22.76 13.89 25.49
N TRP A 115 21.94 14.76 24.91
CA TRP A 115 22.44 15.96 24.22
C TRP A 115 21.50 17.15 24.44
N GLY A 116 21.58 17.73 25.63
CA GLY A 116 21.51 19.19 25.74
C GLY A 116 22.82 19.76 25.19
N ALA A 117 22.70 20.74 24.29
CA ALA A 117 23.78 21.43 23.56
C ALA A 117 24.27 20.78 22.25
N GLY A 118 23.45 20.86 21.20
CA GLY A 118 23.95 21.00 19.83
C GLY A 118 24.28 19.69 19.09
N ILE A 119 23.27 19.13 18.42
CA ILE A 119 23.32 18.54 17.07
C ILE A 119 21.85 18.51 16.59
N GLN A 120 21.54 19.30 15.56
CA GLN A 120 20.25 19.27 14.85
C GLN A 120 20.11 17.90 14.16
N SER A 121 19.07 17.14 14.52
CA SER A 121 18.75 15.86 13.89
C SER A 121 17.80 16.06 12.70
N SER A 122 18.03 15.28 11.66
CA SER A 122 17.41 15.35 10.33
C SER A 122 15.89 15.07 10.26
N SER A 123 15.19 15.01 11.39
CA SER A 123 13.72 15.02 11.46
C SER A 123 13.17 16.43 11.76
N GLN A 124 13.94 17.29 12.44
CA GLN A 124 13.68 18.73 12.47
C GLN A 124 14.01 19.39 11.13
N ASP A 125 14.94 18.85 10.35
CA ASP A 125 15.22 19.34 8.99
C ASP A 125 14.09 19.05 8.00
N THR A 126 13.18 18.10 8.27
CA THR A 126 12.01 17.84 7.42
C THR A 126 10.83 18.73 7.80
N ILE A 127 10.66 19.02 9.10
CA ILE A 127 9.72 20.05 9.59
C ILE A 127 10.18 21.42 9.10
N ALA A 128 11.48 21.71 9.24
CA ALA A 128 12.08 22.91 8.72
C ALA A 128 12.13 22.91 7.20
N ASN A 129 12.21 21.81 6.44
CA ASN A 129 12.15 21.86 4.98
C ASN A 129 10.74 22.12 4.40
N LEU A 130 9.69 21.89 5.19
CA LEU A 130 8.35 22.39 4.86
C LEU A 130 8.25 23.91 5.04
N ASP A 131 9.05 24.48 5.96
CA ASP A 131 9.12 25.94 6.24
C ASP A 131 10.31 26.68 5.57
N ASN A 132 11.41 26.01 5.19
CA ASN A 132 12.70 26.58 4.75
C ASN A 132 12.97 26.38 3.26
N LYS A 133 12.25 25.48 2.57
CA LYS A 133 12.00 25.79 1.17
C LYS A 133 11.03 26.96 1.22
N LYS A 134 11.40 28.09 0.62
CA LYS A 134 10.44 29.12 0.21
C LYS A 134 9.43 28.48 -0.76
N VAL A 135 8.55 27.60 -0.28
CA VAL A 135 7.22 27.48 -0.79
C VAL A 135 6.64 28.84 -0.43
N ARG A 136 6.64 29.76 -1.39
CA ARG A 136 5.72 30.88 -1.35
C ARG A 136 4.33 30.25 -1.43
N LEU A 137 3.84 29.73 -0.31
CA LEU A 137 2.42 29.59 -0.07
C LEU A 137 1.95 31.04 -0.01
N ALA A 138 1.51 31.57 -1.15
CA ALA A 138 0.45 32.56 -1.10
C ALA A 138 -0.62 31.99 -0.16
N GLU A 139 -1.19 32.82 0.72
CA GLU A 139 -2.30 32.43 1.59
C GLU A 139 -3.33 31.64 0.76
N LEU A 140 -3.29 30.31 0.86
CA LEU A 140 -4.24 29.48 0.14
C LEU A 140 -5.58 29.70 0.82
N PRO A 141 -6.67 29.88 0.05
CA PRO A 141 -8.00 29.87 0.63
C PRO A 141 -8.15 28.62 1.49
N ASN A 142 -8.52 28.79 2.76
CA ASN A 142 -8.90 27.66 3.62
C ASN A 142 -10.43 27.58 3.60
N PRO A 143 -11.03 26.78 2.69
CA PRO A 143 -12.47 26.72 2.58
C PRO A 143 -13.08 26.14 3.85
N ALA A 144 -14.33 26.51 4.17
CA ALA A 144 -15.04 25.94 5.30
C ALA A 144 -15.26 24.43 5.08
N ASN A 145 -14.83 23.62 6.07
CA ASN A 145 -14.87 22.16 6.05
C ASN A 145 -14.27 21.55 4.76
N PRO A 146 -12.94 21.64 4.59
CA PRO A 146 -12.27 21.16 3.39
C PRO A 146 -12.35 19.64 3.29
N ILE A 147 -12.49 19.16 2.06
CA ILE A 147 -12.34 17.75 1.69
C ILE A 147 -11.04 17.62 0.91
N LEU A 148 -10.14 16.75 1.37
CA LEU A 148 -8.88 16.51 0.69
C LEU A 148 -9.04 15.40 -0.34
N VAL A 149 -8.52 15.63 -1.55
CA VAL A 149 -8.44 14.62 -2.62
C VAL A 149 -6.97 14.30 -2.84
N ASP A 150 -6.50 13.13 -2.41
CA ASP A 150 -5.12 12.72 -2.71
C ASP A 150 -5.01 12.28 -4.17
N ALA A 151 -4.30 13.06 -4.99
CA ALA A 151 -4.17 12.85 -6.43
C ALA A 151 -3.04 11.87 -6.81
N VAL A 152 -2.62 11.01 -5.87
CA VAL A 152 -1.56 10.00 -6.02
C VAL A 152 -1.59 9.20 -7.33
N PHE A 153 -2.76 8.87 -7.88
CA PHE A 153 -2.83 8.04 -9.07
C PHE A 153 -2.20 8.70 -10.30
N PHE A 154 -2.25 10.04 -10.40
CA PHE A 154 -1.63 10.78 -11.51
C PHE A 154 -0.10 10.69 -11.49
N GLN A 155 0.50 10.43 -10.32
CA GLN A 155 1.92 10.12 -10.19
C GLN A 155 2.20 8.69 -10.67
N LEU A 156 1.36 7.72 -10.27
CA LEU A 156 1.64 6.30 -10.44
C LEU A 156 1.44 5.83 -11.88
N TYR A 157 0.29 6.15 -12.48
CA TYR A 157 -0.10 5.59 -13.77
C TYR A 157 -1.00 6.54 -14.58
N LYS A 158 -0.93 6.39 -15.91
CA LYS A 158 -1.86 7.04 -16.86
C LYS A 158 -2.78 5.98 -17.48
N THR A 159 -3.82 5.58 -16.75
CA THR A 159 -4.79 4.55 -17.17
C THR A 159 -6.23 5.05 -17.04
N GLY A 160 -7.22 4.15 -17.21
CA GLY A 160 -8.64 4.49 -17.05
C GLY A 160 -8.99 5.08 -15.68
N ILE A 161 -8.29 4.74 -14.60
CA ILE A 161 -8.51 5.34 -13.28
C ILE A 161 -8.12 6.83 -13.28
N ALA A 162 -7.04 7.22 -13.99
CA ALA A 162 -6.67 8.62 -14.14
C ALA A 162 -7.77 9.41 -14.88
N ARG A 163 -8.41 8.80 -15.89
CA ARG A 163 -9.56 9.38 -16.59
C ARG A 163 -10.77 9.57 -15.66
N VAL A 164 -11.07 8.59 -14.81
CA VAL A 164 -12.15 8.70 -13.80
C VAL A 164 -11.92 9.93 -12.93
N TRP A 165 -10.74 10.05 -12.33
CA TRP A 165 -10.43 11.17 -11.44
C TRP A 165 -10.36 12.51 -12.16
N GLN A 166 -9.78 12.56 -13.35
CA GLN A 166 -9.75 13.79 -14.14
C GLN A 166 -11.16 14.26 -14.50
N SER A 167 -12.07 13.33 -14.81
CA SER A 167 -13.45 13.66 -15.16
C SER A 167 -14.24 14.15 -13.95
N LEU A 168 -14.13 13.46 -12.80
CA LEU A 168 -14.75 13.92 -11.54
C LEU A 168 -14.28 15.32 -11.16
N LEU A 169 -12.96 15.57 -11.20
CA LEU A 169 -12.40 16.88 -10.87
C LEU A 169 -12.89 17.98 -11.84
N ARG A 170 -13.04 17.68 -13.14
CA ARG A 170 -13.61 18.62 -14.12
C ARG A 170 -15.08 18.93 -13.86
N GLU A 171 -15.88 17.93 -13.49
CA GLU A 171 -17.30 18.12 -13.17
C GLU A 171 -17.50 18.98 -11.91
N TRP A 172 -16.58 18.87 -10.94
CA TRP A 172 -16.64 19.68 -9.72
C TRP A 172 -15.99 21.05 -9.86
N ALA A 173 -15.10 21.25 -10.83
CA ALA A 173 -14.39 22.50 -11.04
C ALA A 173 -15.35 23.69 -11.23
N GLY A 174 -15.10 24.79 -10.51
CA GLY A 174 -15.93 25.99 -10.58
C GLY A 174 -17.30 25.90 -9.88
N THR A 175 -17.67 24.75 -9.32
CA THR A 175 -18.89 24.60 -8.49
C THR A 175 -18.63 25.01 -7.04
N GLU A 176 -19.70 25.27 -6.26
CA GLU A 176 -19.57 25.48 -4.80
C GLU A 176 -18.94 24.28 -4.09
N PHE A 177 -19.19 23.06 -4.56
CA PHE A 177 -18.53 21.87 -4.04
C PHE A 177 -17.04 21.87 -4.36
N GLY A 178 -16.66 22.18 -5.60
CA GLY A 178 -15.26 22.26 -6.04
C GLY A 178 -14.42 23.25 -5.22
N LYS A 179 -15.02 24.37 -4.80
CA LYS A 179 -14.35 25.36 -3.91
C LYS A 179 -13.95 24.78 -2.55
N ARG A 180 -14.57 23.68 -2.11
CA ARG A 180 -14.28 22.98 -0.86
C ARG A 180 -13.18 21.93 -1.00
N LEU A 181 -12.81 21.60 -2.24
CA LEU A 181 -11.82 20.57 -2.52
C LEU A 181 -10.41 21.17 -2.50
N ILE A 182 -9.50 20.48 -1.82
CA ILE A 182 -8.06 20.70 -1.94
C ILE A 182 -7.46 19.43 -2.52
N VAL A 183 -6.98 19.54 -3.76
CA VAL A 183 -6.32 18.45 -4.47
C VAL A 183 -4.87 18.39 -4.03
N LEU A 184 -4.48 17.30 -3.37
CA LEU A 184 -3.10 17.07 -2.96
C LEU A 184 -2.30 16.57 -4.17
N ASP A 185 -1.43 17.41 -4.70
CA ASP A 185 -0.66 17.14 -5.91
C ASP A 185 0.69 16.53 -5.55
N ARG A 186 0.87 15.24 -5.87
CA ARG A 186 2.09 14.52 -5.54
C ARG A 186 3.19 14.79 -6.55
N GLY A 187 4.16 15.61 -6.15
CA GLY A 187 5.30 15.97 -7.01
C GLY A 187 4.90 16.68 -8.31
N SER A 188 3.84 17.49 -8.27
CA SER A 188 3.32 18.26 -9.39
C SER A 188 2.96 17.41 -10.62
N THR A 189 2.27 16.29 -10.38
CA THR A 189 1.86 15.31 -11.40
C THR A 189 0.37 15.38 -11.76
N ALA A 190 -0.46 15.98 -10.91
CA ALA A 190 -1.88 16.12 -11.16
C ALA A 190 -2.16 17.12 -12.31
N PRO A 191 -3.16 16.87 -13.17
CA PRO A 191 -3.55 17.83 -14.19
C PRO A 191 -4.08 19.11 -13.51
N ARG A 192 -3.67 20.28 -14.01
CA ARG A 192 -4.17 21.56 -13.53
C ARG A 192 -5.51 21.87 -14.21
N ILE A 193 -6.55 21.94 -13.39
CA ILE A 193 -7.93 22.23 -13.79
C ILE A 193 -8.30 23.54 -13.12
N GLU A 194 -8.69 24.53 -13.94
CA GLU A 194 -9.11 25.84 -13.45
C GLU A 194 -10.35 25.72 -12.55
N GLY A 195 -10.40 26.49 -11.46
CA GLY A 195 -11.51 26.43 -10.50
C GLY A 195 -11.36 25.40 -9.39
N LEU A 196 -10.19 24.75 -9.26
CA LEU A 196 -9.83 23.89 -8.12
C LEU A 196 -8.60 24.42 -7.37
N THR A 197 -8.55 24.12 -6.07
CA THR A 197 -7.40 24.44 -5.22
C THR A 197 -6.44 23.25 -5.15
N TYR A 198 -5.15 23.51 -5.25
CA TYR A 198 -4.10 22.49 -5.24
C TYR A 198 -3.11 22.75 -4.11
N PHE A 199 -2.59 21.67 -3.51
CA PHE A 199 -1.54 21.72 -2.51
C PHE A 199 -0.46 20.68 -2.86
N ASP A 200 0.74 21.14 -3.17
CA ASP A 200 1.84 20.24 -3.53
C ASP A 200 2.36 19.50 -2.29
N ILE A 201 2.49 18.17 -2.41
CA ILE A 201 3.03 17.28 -1.38
C ILE A 201 4.13 16.37 -1.99
N PRO A 202 4.99 15.75 -1.16
CA PRO A 202 6.00 14.82 -1.65
C PRO A 202 5.42 13.67 -2.50
N LYS A 203 6.25 13.13 -3.38
CA LYS A 203 5.91 11.93 -4.16
C LYS A 203 5.67 10.76 -3.23
N TYR A 204 4.71 9.93 -3.61
CA TYR A 204 4.41 8.68 -2.93
C TYR A 204 5.48 7.61 -3.22
N ASP A 205 5.87 6.84 -2.20
CA ASP A 205 6.79 5.71 -2.30
C ASP A 205 6.21 4.49 -1.57
N TYR A 206 6.15 3.34 -2.25
CA TYR A 206 5.66 2.09 -1.68
C TYR A 206 6.62 1.48 -0.64
N GLU A 207 7.87 1.92 -0.60
CA GLU A 207 8.84 1.52 0.42
C GLU A 207 8.68 2.31 1.73
N ASP A 208 7.94 3.42 1.71
CA ASP A 208 7.81 4.34 2.84
C ASP A 208 6.34 4.71 3.17
N THR A 209 5.49 3.68 3.14
CA THR A 209 4.03 3.88 3.28
C THR A 209 3.62 4.46 4.63
N ASP A 210 4.26 4.07 5.75
CA ASP A 210 3.82 4.48 7.08
C ASP A 210 4.14 5.96 7.37
N ASP A 211 5.30 6.45 6.93
CA ASP A 211 5.65 7.87 7.02
C ASP A 211 4.78 8.72 6.09
N ASP A 212 4.38 8.19 4.92
CA ASP A 212 3.42 8.85 4.03
C ASP A 212 2.06 9.04 4.71
N ARG A 213 1.55 8.01 5.40
CA ARG A 213 0.29 8.10 6.15
C ARG A 213 0.36 9.14 7.26
N ALA A 214 1.49 9.20 7.98
CA ALA A 214 1.73 10.20 9.00
C ALA A 214 1.81 11.62 8.40
N MET A 215 2.42 11.76 7.22
CA MET A 215 2.45 13.02 6.46
C MET A 215 1.04 13.44 6.04
N LEU A 216 0.25 12.54 5.45
CA LEU A 216 -1.15 12.80 5.07
C LEU A 216 -1.98 13.23 6.28
N GLN A 217 -1.78 12.60 7.44
CA GLN A 217 -2.47 13.02 8.66
C GLN A 217 -2.11 14.46 9.05
N ARG A 218 -0.82 14.83 9.04
CA ARG A 218 -0.41 16.22 9.32
C ARG A 218 -0.99 17.22 8.33
N VAL A 219 -1.14 16.84 7.06
CA VAL A 219 -1.80 17.67 6.05
C VAL A 219 -3.30 17.81 6.35
N CYS A 220 -3.97 16.72 6.73
CA CYS A 220 -5.37 16.77 7.16
C CYS A 220 -5.56 17.71 8.36
N ASP A 221 -4.69 17.59 9.37
CA ASP A 221 -4.73 18.43 10.58
C ASP A 221 -4.49 19.91 10.25
N LYS A 222 -3.51 20.20 9.36
CA LYS A 222 -3.20 21.56 8.90
C LYS A 222 -4.42 22.27 8.27
N PHE A 223 -5.19 21.55 7.47
CA PHE A 223 -6.38 22.10 6.83
C PHE A 223 -7.65 21.96 7.68
N GLY A 224 -7.59 21.27 8.82
CA GLY A 224 -8.79 20.91 9.58
C GLY A 224 -9.77 20.05 8.77
N ALA A 225 -9.23 19.22 7.86
CA ALA A 225 -10.01 18.41 6.94
C ALA A 225 -10.89 17.40 7.69
N LYS A 226 -12.15 17.29 7.27
CA LYS A 226 -13.10 16.33 7.87
C LYS A 226 -13.09 14.98 7.17
N LEU A 227 -12.59 14.95 5.93
CA LEU A 227 -12.62 13.78 5.08
C LEU A 227 -11.47 13.83 4.09
N LEU A 228 -10.86 12.66 3.85
CA LEU A 228 -9.95 12.45 2.74
C LEU A 228 -10.54 11.40 1.79
N ILE A 229 -10.42 11.63 0.49
CA ILE A 229 -10.61 10.59 -0.52
C ILE A 229 -9.33 10.46 -1.34
N SER A 230 -8.84 9.24 -1.48
CA SER A 230 -7.65 8.95 -2.27
C SER A 230 -8.02 8.53 -3.67
N SER A 231 -7.30 9.06 -4.66
CA SER A 231 -7.37 8.56 -6.03
C SER A 231 -6.83 7.15 -6.18
N TYR A 232 -5.99 6.69 -5.24
CA TYR A 232 -5.51 5.33 -5.19
C TYR A 232 -4.91 4.95 -3.83
N TYR A 233 -5.74 4.32 -3.00
CA TYR A 233 -5.42 3.51 -1.81
C TYR A 233 -4.55 4.11 -0.69
N THR A 234 -4.10 5.35 -0.79
CA THR A 234 -3.44 6.04 0.33
C THR A 234 -4.45 6.43 1.42
N THR A 235 -3.99 6.48 2.67
CA THR A 235 -4.85 6.78 3.82
C THR A 235 -4.14 7.63 4.86
N PRO A 236 -4.83 8.52 5.57
CA PRO A 236 -4.28 9.15 6.77
C PRO A 236 -4.29 8.17 7.96
N ILE A 237 -4.00 8.66 9.18
CA ILE A 237 -3.99 7.84 10.40
C ILE A 237 -5.36 7.85 11.08
N THR A 238 -5.95 9.03 11.30
CA THR A 238 -7.19 9.21 12.07
C THR A 238 -8.29 9.93 11.30
N THR A 239 -7.93 10.78 10.33
CA THR A 239 -8.93 11.47 9.51
C THR A 239 -9.78 10.43 8.74
N PRO A 240 -11.12 10.50 8.80
CA PRO A 240 -11.98 9.57 8.07
C PRO A 240 -11.69 9.58 6.57
N SER A 241 -11.87 8.44 5.91
CA SER A 241 -11.76 8.35 4.45
C SER A 241 -12.93 7.65 3.78
N VAL A 242 -13.18 8.02 2.53
CA VAL A 242 -14.02 7.25 1.60
C VAL A 242 -13.12 6.49 0.64
N PHE A 243 -13.45 5.22 0.38
CA PHE A 243 -12.70 4.35 -0.53
C PHE A 243 -13.45 4.16 -1.84
N LEU A 244 -12.83 4.43 -2.98
CA LEU A 244 -13.38 4.12 -4.31
C LEU A 244 -12.83 2.78 -4.82
N ALA A 245 -13.68 1.76 -4.80
CA ALA A 245 -13.38 0.44 -5.33
C ALA A 245 -13.54 0.42 -6.85
N HIS A 246 -12.40 0.37 -7.56
CA HIS A 246 -12.38 0.19 -9.01
C HIS A 246 -12.60 -1.27 -9.42
N ASP A 247 -12.06 -2.22 -8.66
CA ASP A 247 -12.22 -3.66 -8.87
C ASP A 247 -11.77 -4.46 -7.62
N MET A 248 -11.95 -5.79 -7.68
CA MET A 248 -11.37 -6.77 -6.74
C MET A 248 -10.53 -7.83 -7.46
N ILE A 249 -9.86 -7.47 -8.57
CA ILE A 249 -9.09 -8.40 -9.41
C ILE A 249 -7.95 -9.08 -8.63
N PRO A 250 -7.12 -8.38 -7.84
CA PRO A 250 -6.04 -9.01 -7.08
C PRO A 250 -6.55 -10.09 -6.12
N GLU A 251 -7.67 -9.81 -5.44
CA GLU A 251 -8.30 -10.71 -4.49
C GLU A 251 -8.96 -11.91 -5.17
N LEU A 252 -9.58 -11.70 -6.34
CA LEU A 252 -10.14 -12.78 -7.16
C LEU A 252 -9.06 -13.69 -7.76
N SER A 253 -7.89 -13.12 -8.05
CA SER A 253 -6.76 -13.84 -8.64
C SER A 253 -5.92 -14.57 -7.59
N GLY A 254 -6.21 -14.38 -6.29
CA GLY A 254 -5.48 -15.01 -5.19
C GLY A 254 -4.04 -14.51 -5.04
N VAL A 255 -3.75 -13.27 -5.45
CA VAL A 255 -2.42 -12.67 -5.27
C VAL A 255 -2.12 -12.56 -3.78
N ASP A 256 -0.86 -12.80 -3.41
CA ASP A 256 -0.39 -12.54 -2.05
C ASP A 256 -0.40 -11.04 -1.76
N VAL A 257 -1.46 -10.61 -1.08
CA VAL A 257 -1.72 -9.21 -0.78
C VAL A 257 -0.70 -8.64 0.22
N LEU A 258 -0.25 -9.44 1.19
CA LEU A 258 0.60 -8.96 2.28
C LEU A 258 2.01 -8.62 1.79
N ASN A 259 2.51 -9.40 0.83
CA ASN A 259 3.84 -9.23 0.27
C ASN A 259 3.90 -8.31 -0.96
N HIS A 260 2.75 -7.78 -1.41
CA HIS A 260 2.69 -6.82 -2.51
C HIS A 260 2.28 -5.43 -2.00
N PRO A 261 3.20 -4.44 -1.94
CA PRO A 261 2.96 -3.14 -1.31
C PRO A 261 1.65 -2.45 -1.74
N MET A 262 1.37 -2.40 -3.05
CA MET A 262 0.13 -1.81 -3.58
C MET A 262 -1.15 -2.48 -3.05
N TRP A 263 -1.17 -3.81 -2.95
CA TRP A 263 -2.36 -4.52 -2.48
C TRP A 263 -2.50 -4.47 -0.96
N ARG A 264 -1.38 -4.42 -0.24
CA ARG A 264 -1.36 -4.09 1.19
C ARG A 264 -1.99 -2.72 1.44
N GLU A 265 -1.65 -1.71 0.65
CA GLU A 265 -2.27 -0.37 0.76
C GLU A 265 -3.74 -0.37 0.38
N LYS A 266 -4.15 -1.11 -0.66
CA LYS A 266 -5.58 -1.33 -0.96
C LYS A 266 -6.33 -1.85 0.27
N HIS A 267 -5.77 -2.85 0.93
CA HIS A 267 -6.33 -3.46 2.13
C HIS A 267 -6.34 -2.52 3.35
N ARG A 268 -5.34 -1.65 3.49
CA ARG A 268 -5.33 -0.56 4.48
C ARG A 268 -6.41 0.47 4.18
N GLY A 269 -6.52 0.90 2.93
CA GLY A 269 -7.60 1.72 2.38
C GLY A 269 -8.98 1.22 2.76
N ILE A 270 -9.25 -0.06 2.50
CA ILE A 270 -10.54 -0.68 2.80
C ILE A 270 -10.79 -0.74 4.32
N ARG A 271 -9.76 -1.06 5.10
CA ARG A 271 -9.89 -1.18 6.57
C ARG A 271 -10.08 0.16 7.28
N HIS A 272 -9.51 1.24 6.72
CA HIS A 272 -9.58 2.60 7.25
C HIS A 272 -10.86 3.33 6.87
N ALA A 273 -11.45 3.00 5.72
CA ALA A 273 -12.59 3.73 5.19
C ALA A 273 -13.84 3.64 6.07
N CYS A 274 -14.57 4.76 6.15
CA CYS A 274 -15.88 4.84 6.80
C CYS A 274 -17.04 4.55 5.84
N HIS A 275 -16.81 4.68 4.52
CA HIS A 275 -17.77 4.36 3.47
C HIS A 275 -17.09 3.99 2.16
N PHE A 276 -17.78 3.21 1.34
CA PHE A 276 -17.26 2.66 0.10
C PHE A 276 -18.08 3.14 -1.10
N LEU A 277 -17.37 3.59 -2.12
CA LEU A 277 -17.90 3.80 -3.46
C LEU A 277 -17.48 2.61 -4.31
N ALA A 278 -18.35 2.10 -5.17
CA ALA A 278 -18.02 1.01 -6.07
C ALA A 278 -18.47 1.33 -7.49
N VAL A 279 -17.59 1.11 -8.48
CA VAL A 279 -17.90 1.46 -9.88
C VAL A 279 -18.96 0.56 -10.52
N SER A 280 -19.35 -0.55 -9.87
CA SER A 280 -20.43 -1.44 -10.31
C SER A 280 -21.02 -2.20 -9.12
N GLN A 281 -22.22 -2.73 -9.28
CA GLN A 281 -22.85 -3.63 -8.32
C GLN A 281 -22.03 -4.94 -8.20
N ASN A 282 -21.44 -5.43 -9.28
CA ASN A 282 -20.53 -6.57 -9.21
C ASN A 282 -19.32 -6.27 -8.29
N THR A 283 -18.65 -5.12 -8.47
CA THR A 283 -17.53 -4.73 -7.61
C THR A 283 -17.96 -4.52 -6.16
N ALA A 284 -19.15 -3.96 -5.91
CA ALA A 284 -19.71 -3.84 -4.57
C ALA A 284 -19.96 -5.22 -3.91
N ASN A 285 -20.39 -6.21 -4.68
CA ASN A 285 -20.59 -7.57 -4.19
C ASN A 285 -19.26 -8.26 -3.90
N ASP A 286 -18.27 -8.12 -4.78
CA ASP A 286 -16.94 -8.68 -4.57
C ASP A 286 -16.25 -8.03 -3.36
N LEU A 287 -16.37 -6.71 -3.19
CA LEU A 287 -15.85 -6.02 -2.02
C LEU A 287 -16.40 -6.63 -0.72
N ARG A 288 -17.72 -6.82 -0.63
CA ARG A 288 -18.36 -7.45 0.54
C ARG A 288 -18.06 -8.95 0.67
N ARG A 289 -17.76 -9.64 -0.43
CA ARG A 289 -17.31 -11.04 -0.40
C ARG A 289 -15.96 -11.18 0.29
N PHE A 290 -15.01 -10.28 0.00
CA PHE A 290 -13.68 -10.31 0.61
C PHE A 290 -13.63 -9.61 1.98
N PHE A 291 -14.54 -8.69 2.23
CA PHE A 291 -14.68 -7.93 3.47
C PHE A 291 -16.12 -8.05 4.01
N PRO A 292 -16.50 -9.21 4.57
CA PRO A 292 -17.88 -9.48 5.02
C PRO A 292 -18.35 -8.59 6.18
N GLN A 293 -17.44 -7.84 6.80
CA GLN A 293 -17.76 -6.82 7.80
C GLN A 293 -18.45 -5.59 7.18
N ILE A 294 -18.29 -5.37 5.88
CA ILE A 294 -18.90 -4.25 5.17
C ILE A 294 -20.38 -4.54 4.95
N LYS A 295 -21.24 -3.71 5.53
CA LYS A 295 -22.69 -3.82 5.37
C LYS A 295 -23.15 -3.18 4.05
N PRO A 296 -24.27 -3.64 3.46
CA PRO A 296 -24.80 -3.07 2.21
C PRO A 296 -24.99 -1.55 2.24
N GLU A 297 -25.46 -1.00 3.36
CA GLU A 297 -25.69 0.44 3.54
C GLU A 297 -24.40 1.28 3.57
N GLN A 298 -23.23 0.63 3.74
CA GLN A 298 -21.91 1.26 3.70
C GLN A 298 -21.31 1.31 2.29
N VAL A 299 -22.02 0.80 1.28
CA VAL A 299 -21.55 0.79 -0.12
C VAL A 299 -22.53 1.55 -1.01
N THR A 300 -22.03 2.57 -1.71
CA THR A 300 -22.77 3.27 -2.77
C THR A 300 -22.20 2.86 -4.11
N VAL A 301 -23.04 2.36 -5.02
CA VAL A 301 -22.64 2.08 -6.40
C VAL A 301 -22.66 3.39 -7.19
N THR A 302 -21.51 3.77 -7.75
CA THR A 302 -21.32 4.98 -8.55
C THR A 302 -20.71 4.60 -9.91
N PRO A 303 -21.53 4.22 -10.90
CA PRO A 303 -21.07 3.79 -12.21
C PRO A 303 -20.20 4.86 -12.88
N ASN A 304 -19.13 4.45 -13.56
CA ASN A 304 -18.30 5.41 -14.29
C ASN A 304 -19.09 6.09 -15.42
N GLY A 305 -18.70 7.32 -15.73
CA GLY A 305 -19.20 8.05 -16.89
C GLY A 305 -18.49 7.68 -18.20
N VAL A 306 -18.99 8.25 -19.29
CA VAL A 306 -18.35 8.20 -20.62
C VAL A 306 -18.58 9.54 -21.32
N ASP A 307 -17.55 10.05 -21.98
CA ASP A 307 -17.54 11.30 -22.78
C ASP A 307 -17.17 11.07 -24.25
N PHE A 308 -16.99 9.81 -24.64
CA PHE A 308 -16.81 9.40 -26.03
C PHE A 308 -18.10 9.54 -26.83
N ARG A 309 -17.97 9.82 -28.13
CA ARG A 309 -19.09 9.99 -29.07
C ARG A 309 -18.71 9.50 -30.46
N PRO A 310 -19.67 9.25 -31.36
CA PRO A 310 -19.35 8.87 -32.73
C PRO A 310 -18.49 9.95 -33.40
N ALA A 311 -17.32 9.54 -33.90
CA ALA A 311 -16.44 10.44 -34.64
C ALA A 311 -17.05 10.76 -36.02
N ASN A 312 -16.74 11.96 -36.51
CA ASN A 312 -17.11 12.36 -37.86
C ASN A 312 -16.49 11.39 -38.91
N PRO A 313 -17.25 10.88 -39.90
CA PRO A 313 -16.72 10.04 -40.97
C PRO A 313 -15.45 10.57 -41.66
N GLN A 314 -15.29 11.89 -41.87
CA GLN A 314 -14.04 12.43 -42.44
C GLN A 314 -12.84 12.26 -41.49
N ALA A 315 -13.05 12.43 -40.18
CA ALA A 315 -11.99 12.21 -39.18
C ALA A 315 -11.59 10.73 -39.12
N VAL A 316 -12.56 9.81 -39.19
CA VAL A 316 -12.30 8.37 -39.27
C VAL A 316 -11.51 8.02 -40.54
N ALA A 317 -11.86 8.60 -41.69
CA ALA A 317 -11.14 8.39 -42.94
C ALA A 317 -9.69 8.92 -42.86
N ALA A 318 -9.49 10.12 -42.31
CA ALA A 318 -8.17 10.72 -42.09
C ALA A 318 -7.32 9.87 -41.14
N PHE A 319 -7.88 9.42 -40.02
CA PHE A 319 -7.24 8.50 -39.08
C PHE A 319 -6.78 7.21 -39.78
N ARG A 320 -7.66 6.59 -40.57
CA ARG A 320 -7.31 5.37 -41.33
C ARG A 320 -6.20 5.62 -42.34
N GLN A 321 -6.23 6.75 -43.04
CA GLN A 321 -5.19 7.13 -43.99
C GLN A 321 -3.85 7.35 -43.28
N GLN A 322 -3.85 8.10 -42.19
CA GLN A 322 -2.66 8.40 -41.37
C GLN A 322 -1.96 7.13 -40.88
N HIS A 323 -2.72 6.10 -40.50
CA HIS A 323 -2.18 4.85 -39.97
C HIS A 323 -2.11 3.70 -41.00
N GLY A 324 -2.40 3.96 -42.28
CA GLY A 324 -2.34 2.97 -43.35
C GLY A 324 -3.40 1.85 -43.26
N ILE A 325 -4.52 2.09 -42.57
CA ILE A 325 -5.59 1.11 -42.32
C ILE A 325 -6.54 1.04 -43.52
N SER A 326 -6.17 0.25 -44.53
CA SER A 326 -6.93 0.09 -45.77
C SER A 326 -8.09 -0.91 -45.68
N ARG A 327 -8.00 -1.91 -44.78
CA ARG A 327 -9.00 -2.97 -44.61
C ARG A 327 -9.97 -2.68 -43.45
N PRO A 328 -11.20 -3.22 -43.47
CA PRO A 328 -12.04 -3.30 -42.28
C PRO A 328 -11.28 -3.99 -41.14
N TYR A 329 -11.46 -3.55 -39.90
CA TYR A 329 -10.63 -4.04 -38.80
C TYR A 329 -11.42 -4.36 -37.53
N PHE A 330 -10.87 -5.29 -36.76
CA PHE A 330 -11.24 -5.51 -35.37
C PHE A 330 -10.28 -4.73 -34.47
N LEU A 331 -10.84 -4.11 -33.42
CA LEU A 331 -10.07 -3.29 -32.48
C LEU A 331 -9.85 -4.06 -31.18
N LEU A 332 -8.62 -4.00 -30.64
CA LEU A 332 -8.22 -4.52 -29.34
C LEU A 332 -7.64 -3.38 -28.49
N VAL A 333 -8.13 -3.23 -27.26
CA VAL A 333 -7.77 -2.10 -26.37
C VAL A 333 -7.17 -2.57 -25.05
N GLY A 334 -6.01 -2.00 -24.70
CA GLY A 334 -5.25 -2.27 -23.48
C GLY A 334 -4.26 -3.44 -23.60
N ALA A 335 -3.76 -3.89 -22.45
CA ALA A 335 -2.93 -5.10 -22.37
C ALA A 335 -3.66 -6.30 -22.98
N ARG A 336 -2.93 -7.23 -23.61
CA ARG A 336 -3.55 -8.34 -24.37
C ARG A 336 -3.49 -9.68 -23.64
N ASP A 337 -2.76 -9.73 -22.54
CA ASP A 337 -2.54 -10.89 -21.69
C ASP A 337 -3.53 -10.96 -20.51
N GLY A 338 -3.38 -12.02 -19.71
CA GLY A 338 -4.09 -12.21 -18.46
C GLY A 338 -5.62 -12.28 -18.61
N TYR A 339 -6.32 -11.59 -17.72
CA TYR A 339 -7.78 -11.67 -17.61
C TYR A 339 -8.52 -11.12 -18.84
N LYS A 340 -7.87 -10.34 -19.71
CA LYS A 340 -8.52 -9.80 -20.93
C LYS A 340 -8.76 -10.85 -22.01
N ASN A 341 -8.07 -11.99 -21.92
CA ASN A 341 -8.31 -13.19 -22.72
C ASN A 341 -8.31 -12.96 -24.25
N THR A 342 -7.43 -12.07 -24.71
CA THR A 342 -7.32 -11.72 -26.14
C THR A 342 -6.92 -12.93 -27.00
N ILE A 343 -6.28 -13.95 -26.41
CA ILE A 343 -5.95 -15.20 -27.07
C ILE A 343 -7.18 -15.89 -27.71
N LEU A 344 -8.38 -15.73 -27.12
CA LEU A 344 -9.62 -16.24 -27.70
C LEU A 344 -9.89 -15.64 -29.08
N PHE A 345 -9.68 -14.33 -29.25
CA PHE A 345 -9.80 -13.66 -30.53
C PHE A 345 -8.79 -14.21 -31.53
N PHE A 346 -7.50 -14.29 -31.17
CA PHE A 346 -6.46 -14.74 -32.09
C PHE A 346 -6.69 -16.18 -32.57
N ARG A 347 -7.05 -17.11 -31.67
CA ARG A 347 -7.40 -18.50 -32.03
C ARG A 347 -8.59 -18.53 -33.01
N ALA A 348 -9.63 -17.75 -32.75
CA ALA A 348 -10.81 -17.69 -33.59
C ALA A 348 -10.50 -17.08 -34.97
N PHE A 349 -9.71 -16.01 -34.98
CA PHE A 349 -9.26 -15.32 -36.19
C PHE A 349 -8.41 -16.23 -37.07
N ALA A 350 -7.48 -16.99 -36.49
CA ALA A 350 -6.68 -17.98 -37.21
C ALA A 350 -7.58 -19.04 -37.89
N SER A 351 -8.61 -19.51 -37.18
CA SER A 351 -9.56 -20.51 -37.68
C SER A 351 -10.43 -20.03 -38.85
N MET A 352 -10.41 -18.73 -39.19
CA MET A 352 -11.08 -18.19 -40.38
C MET A 352 -10.34 -18.56 -41.69
N GLY A 353 -9.12 -19.12 -41.62
CA GLY A 353 -8.35 -19.51 -42.80
C GLY A 353 -8.01 -18.32 -43.68
N ALA A 354 -8.06 -18.48 -45.01
CA ALA A 354 -7.75 -17.41 -45.97
C ALA A 354 -8.66 -16.17 -45.83
N ALA A 355 -9.87 -16.31 -45.29
CA ALA A 355 -10.79 -15.19 -45.11
C ALA A 355 -10.24 -14.10 -44.17
N ARG A 356 -9.30 -14.44 -43.27
CA ARG A 356 -8.68 -13.49 -42.36
C ARG A 356 -7.89 -12.38 -43.06
N ARG A 357 -7.42 -12.62 -44.30
CA ARG A 357 -6.73 -11.63 -45.14
C ARG A 357 -7.62 -10.43 -45.51
N ARG A 358 -8.94 -10.53 -45.37
CA ARG A 358 -9.88 -9.44 -45.63
C ARG A 358 -9.87 -8.38 -44.52
N PHE A 359 -9.33 -8.70 -43.35
CA PHE A 359 -9.36 -7.84 -42.18
C PHE A 359 -7.97 -7.36 -41.79
N ALA A 360 -7.95 -6.20 -41.12
CA ALA A 360 -6.82 -5.78 -40.32
C ALA A 360 -7.14 -5.96 -38.82
N ILE A 361 -6.09 -5.97 -38.00
CA ILE A 361 -6.17 -5.96 -36.54
C ILE A 361 -5.55 -4.64 -36.09
N VAL A 362 -6.29 -3.84 -35.32
CA VAL A 362 -5.78 -2.63 -34.70
C VAL A 362 -5.68 -2.87 -33.20
N CYS A 363 -4.49 -2.69 -32.65
CA CYS A 363 -4.20 -2.84 -31.23
C CYS A 363 -3.75 -1.48 -30.67
N THR A 364 -4.33 -1.08 -29.54
CA THR A 364 -3.85 0.07 -28.76
C THR A 364 -3.71 -0.31 -27.30
N GLY A 365 -2.66 0.12 -26.62
CA GLY A 365 -2.34 -0.31 -25.26
C GLY A 365 -0.85 -0.25 -24.95
N PRO A 366 -0.40 -0.65 -23.75
CA PRO A 366 0.96 -0.38 -23.27
C PRO A 366 2.07 -1.09 -24.06
N VAL A 367 1.75 -2.17 -24.78
CA VAL A 367 2.73 -2.96 -25.52
C VAL A 367 2.75 -2.53 -26.99
N ALA A 368 3.87 -1.95 -27.42
CA ALA A 368 4.07 -1.37 -28.75
C ALA A 368 4.29 -2.40 -29.88
N THR A 369 4.60 -3.65 -29.54
CA THR A 369 4.81 -4.74 -30.49
C THR A 369 3.79 -5.85 -30.28
N LEU A 370 3.52 -6.62 -31.33
CA LEU A 370 2.72 -7.83 -31.18
C LEU A 370 3.54 -8.87 -30.42
N GLU A 371 2.92 -9.50 -29.43
CA GLU A 371 3.51 -10.56 -28.64
C GLU A 371 3.79 -11.78 -29.52
N SER A 372 4.92 -12.45 -29.28
CA SER A 372 5.37 -13.60 -30.08
C SER A 372 4.37 -14.75 -30.08
N GLU A 373 3.64 -14.94 -28.98
CA GLU A 373 2.56 -15.92 -28.87
C GLU A 373 1.43 -15.70 -29.88
N TYR A 374 1.21 -14.46 -30.34
CA TYR A 374 0.15 -14.14 -31.29
C TYR A 374 0.57 -14.29 -32.76
N ALA A 375 1.88 -14.35 -33.03
CA ALA A 375 2.42 -14.38 -34.39
C ALA A 375 1.90 -15.56 -35.23
N ALA A 376 1.70 -16.73 -34.60
CA ALA A 376 1.19 -17.92 -35.28
C ALA A 376 -0.27 -17.80 -35.75
N TYR A 377 -1.05 -16.88 -35.17
CA TYR A 377 -2.49 -16.79 -35.41
C TYR A 377 -2.89 -15.75 -36.46
N ILE A 378 -2.04 -14.76 -36.74
CA ILE A 378 -2.38 -13.64 -37.64
C ILE A 378 -2.31 -14.03 -39.13
N GLY A 379 -1.39 -14.92 -39.51
CA GLY A 379 -1.06 -15.18 -40.91
C GLY A 379 -0.68 -13.91 -41.67
N GLU A 380 -1.33 -13.64 -42.80
CA GLU A 380 -1.08 -12.46 -43.64
C GLU A 380 -2.04 -11.28 -43.35
N ALA A 381 -2.68 -11.25 -42.18
CA ALA A 381 -3.47 -10.09 -41.78
C ALA A 381 -2.56 -8.89 -41.47
N ALA A 382 -3.00 -7.69 -41.84
CA ALA A 382 -2.31 -6.47 -41.44
C ALA A 382 -2.56 -6.21 -39.96
N VAL A 383 -1.49 -5.98 -39.19
CA VAL A 383 -1.57 -5.67 -37.75
C VAL A 383 -1.01 -4.27 -37.53
N HIS A 384 -1.81 -3.41 -36.90
CA HIS A 384 -1.44 -2.03 -36.60
C HIS A 384 -1.33 -1.88 -35.08
N MET A 385 -0.12 -1.64 -34.60
CA MET A 385 0.18 -1.35 -33.20
C MET A 385 0.23 0.15 -33.01
N LEU A 386 -0.78 0.72 -32.36
CA LEU A 386 -0.94 2.17 -32.23
C LEU A 386 -0.88 2.61 -30.77
N GLN A 387 -0.35 3.80 -30.53
CA GLN A 387 -0.55 4.54 -29.28
C GLN A 387 -1.48 5.69 -29.61
N LEU A 388 -2.65 5.72 -28.98
CA LEU A 388 -3.72 6.66 -29.31
C LEU A 388 -4.04 7.54 -28.10
N ASP A 389 -4.26 8.82 -28.38
CA ASP A 389 -4.96 9.72 -27.48
C ASP A 389 -6.48 9.51 -27.58
N ASP A 390 -7.26 10.28 -26.83
CA ASP A 390 -8.72 10.11 -26.77
C ASP A 390 -9.39 10.38 -28.13
N ASP A 391 -8.92 11.38 -28.89
CA ASP A 391 -9.44 11.69 -30.23
C ASP A 391 -9.15 10.58 -31.24
N GLY A 392 -7.91 10.07 -31.25
CA GLY A 392 -7.51 8.94 -32.07
C GLY A 392 -8.24 7.65 -31.68
N LEU A 393 -8.42 7.42 -30.38
CA LEU A 393 -9.17 6.27 -29.86
C LEU A 393 -10.66 6.34 -30.24
N GLN A 394 -11.27 7.53 -30.20
CA GLN A 394 -12.64 7.74 -30.65
C GLN A 394 -12.80 7.44 -32.15
N CYS A 395 -11.83 7.86 -32.97
CA CYS A 395 -11.79 7.51 -34.39
C CYS A 395 -11.60 6.00 -34.61
N ALA A 396 -10.76 5.35 -33.80
CA ALA A 396 -10.53 3.91 -33.86
C ALA A 396 -11.80 3.11 -33.49
N TYR A 397 -12.53 3.50 -32.44
CA TYR A 397 -13.81 2.86 -32.13
C TYR A 397 -14.82 3.07 -33.27
N SER A 398 -15.02 4.32 -33.70
CA SER A 398 -16.02 4.67 -34.70
C SER A 398 -15.77 4.04 -36.08
N GLY A 399 -14.51 3.71 -36.40
CA GLY A 399 -14.12 3.08 -37.65
C GLY A 399 -14.02 1.55 -37.62
N ALA A 400 -14.08 0.92 -36.44
CA ALA A 400 -13.92 -0.52 -36.28
C ALA A 400 -15.18 -1.29 -36.70
N LEU A 401 -15.00 -2.53 -37.16
CA LEU A 401 -16.12 -3.48 -37.31
C LEU A 401 -16.73 -3.83 -35.96
N ALA A 402 -15.86 -4.01 -34.96
CA ALA A 402 -16.21 -4.19 -33.57
C ALA A 402 -14.97 -4.00 -32.69
N LEU A 403 -15.18 -3.57 -31.45
CA LEU A 403 -14.27 -3.83 -30.34
C LEU A 403 -14.39 -5.31 -29.98
N VAL A 404 -13.26 -6.03 -29.93
CA VAL A 404 -13.20 -7.40 -29.40
C VAL A 404 -12.54 -7.35 -28.04
N TYR A 405 -13.35 -7.59 -26.99
CA TYR A 405 -12.94 -7.43 -25.60
C TYR A 405 -13.48 -8.60 -24.75
N PRO A 406 -12.98 -9.84 -24.95
CA PRO A 406 -13.51 -11.05 -24.33
C PRO A 406 -13.02 -11.24 -22.88
N SER A 407 -12.99 -10.15 -22.11
CA SER A 407 -12.45 -10.12 -20.75
C SER A 407 -13.16 -11.12 -19.82
N LEU A 408 -12.39 -11.77 -18.95
CA LEU A 408 -12.84 -12.74 -17.95
C LEU A 408 -13.29 -12.06 -16.65
N TYR A 409 -12.94 -10.79 -16.47
CA TYR A 409 -13.41 -9.97 -15.37
C TYR A 409 -13.13 -8.50 -15.66
N GLU A 410 -14.06 -7.63 -15.28
CA GLU A 410 -13.88 -6.19 -15.27
C GLU A 410 -14.56 -5.61 -14.04
N GLY A 411 -13.96 -4.58 -13.45
CA GLY A 411 -14.61 -3.80 -12.40
C GLY A 411 -15.76 -2.94 -12.92
N PHE A 412 -15.59 -2.40 -14.14
CA PHE A 412 -16.65 -1.69 -14.88
C PHE A 412 -16.65 -2.01 -16.38
N GLY A 413 -15.47 -2.01 -17.02
CA GLY A 413 -15.36 -2.19 -18.47
C GLY A 413 -15.44 -0.89 -19.25
N MET A 414 -14.59 0.09 -18.89
CA MET A 414 -14.49 1.38 -19.59
C MET A 414 -14.40 1.25 -21.13
N PRO A 415 -13.53 0.37 -21.70
CA PRO A 415 -13.48 0.19 -23.15
C PRO A 415 -14.80 -0.23 -23.80
N ILE A 416 -15.63 -1.00 -23.07
CA ILE A 416 -16.93 -1.48 -23.56
C ILE A 416 -17.89 -0.30 -23.69
N VAL A 417 -18.02 0.54 -22.65
CA VAL A 417 -18.93 1.69 -22.70
C VAL A 417 -18.45 2.76 -23.69
N GLU A 418 -17.14 2.97 -23.82
CA GLU A 418 -16.53 3.89 -24.79
C GLU A 418 -16.83 3.47 -26.23
N ALA A 419 -16.63 2.19 -26.54
CA ALA A 419 -16.95 1.63 -27.85
C ALA A 419 -18.45 1.80 -28.18
N MET A 420 -19.33 1.44 -27.24
CA MET A 420 -20.78 1.64 -27.41
C MET A 420 -21.13 3.11 -27.64
N ALA A 421 -20.52 4.04 -26.90
CA ALA A 421 -20.73 5.48 -27.05
C ALA A 421 -20.26 6.03 -28.41
N CYS A 422 -19.26 5.39 -29.02
CA CYS A 422 -18.78 5.71 -30.38
C CYS A 422 -19.62 5.10 -31.50
N GLY A 423 -20.65 4.31 -31.19
CA GLY A 423 -21.36 3.52 -32.19
C GLY A 423 -20.52 2.37 -32.75
N CYS A 424 -19.63 1.80 -31.92
CA CYS A 424 -18.85 0.61 -32.24
C CYS A 424 -19.52 -0.62 -31.60
N PRO A 425 -19.89 -1.67 -32.37
CA PRO A 425 -20.33 -2.92 -31.77
C PRO A 425 -19.25 -3.52 -30.88
N VAL A 426 -19.66 -4.20 -29.81
CA VAL A 426 -18.72 -4.86 -28.90
C VAL A 426 -18.96 -6.37 -28.90
N ILE A 427 -17.88 -7.13 -28.97
CA ILE A 427 -17.85 -8.58 -28.79
C ILE A 427 -17.16 -8.86 -27.45
N THR A 428 -17.87 -9.46 -26.50
CA THR A 428 -17.37 -9.63 -25.12
C THR A 428 -18.00 -10.85 -24.43
N THR A 429 -17.71 -11.09 -23.14
CA THR A 429 -18.23 -12.23 -22.36
C THR A 429 -19.26 -11.77 -21.32
N ARG A 430 -19.97 -12.73 -20.71
CA ARG A 430 -20.90 -12.46 -19.59
C ARG A 430 -20.22 -12.57 -18.22
N LYS A 431 -19.01 -12.00 -18.06
CA LYS A 431 -18.23 -12.11 -16.81
C LYS A 431 -18.16 -10.78 -16.06
N GLY A 432 -18.01 -10.85 -14.73
CA GLY A 432 -17.87 -9.68 -13.85
C GLY A 432 -18.99 -8.65 -14.04
N SER A 433 -18.62 -7.38 -14.08
CA SER A 433 -19.54 -6.25 -14.30
C SER A 433 -20.05 -6.12 -15.75
N ILE A 434 -19.56 -6.92 -16.70
CA ILE A 434 -19.88 -6.72 -18.13
C ILE A 434 -21.40 -6.80 -18.40
N PRO A 435 -22.17 -7.78 -17.90
CA PRO A 435 -23.62 -7.79 -18.08
C PRO A 435 -24.35 -6.58 -17.49
N GLU A 436 -23.82 -6.04 -16.38
CA GLU A 436 -24.35 -4.84 -15.73
C GLU A 436 -24.10 -3.59 -16.56
N VAL A 437 -22.96 -3.49 -17.25
CA VAL A 437 -22.63 -2.30 -18.06
C VAL A 437 -23.17 -2.41 -19.48
N ALA A 438 -22.98 -3.55 -20.12
CA ALA A 438 -23.32 -3.78 -21.52
C ALA A 438 -24.79 -4.16 -21.75
N GLY A 439 -25.44 -4.85 -20.80
CA GLY A 439 -26.78 -5.42 -21.01
C GLY A 439 -26.84 -6.28 -22.28
N ASP A 440 -27.89 -6.12 -23.08
CA ASP A 440 -28.03 -6.82 -24.38
C ASP A 440 -27.50 -6.02 -25.57
N ALA A 441 -26.78 -4.92 -25.33
CA ALA A 441 -26.25 -4.05 -26.38
C ALA A 441 -24.96 -4.56 -27.02
N VAL A 442 -24.55 -5.80 -26.70
CA VAL A 442 -23.29 -6.39 -27.14
C VAL A 442 -23.48 -7.83 -27.61
N LEU A 443 -22.51 -8.31 -28.38
CA LEU A 443 -22.44 -9.68 -28.84
C LEU A 443 -21.66 -10.51 -27.82
N TYR A 444 -22.36 -11.40 -27.11
CA TYR A 444 -21.72 -12.28 -26.14
C TYR A 444 -21.10 -13.51 -26.77
N VAL A 445 -19.92 -13.88 -26.28
CA VAL A 445 -19.22 -15.14 -26.55
C VAL A 445 -18.92 -15.86 -25.25
N ASP A 446 -18.79 -17.18 -25.34
CA ASP A 446 -18.24 -17.99 -24.26
C ASP A 446 -16.71 -17.77 -24.19
N PRO A 447 -16.12 -17.56 -23.01
CA PRO A 447 -14.70 -17.26 -22.84
C PRO A 447 -13.74 -18.34 -23.32
N GLU A 448 -14.20 -19.57 -23.51
CA GLU A 448 -13.38 -20.72 -23.93
C GLU A 448 -13.76 -21.23 -25.34
N ASP A 449 -14.92 -20.84 -25.88
CA ASP A 449 -15.39 -21.28 -27.19
C ASP A 449 -14.84 -20.43 -28.35
N THR A 450 -13.73 -20.91 -28.91
CA THR A 450 -13.12 -20.36 -30.14
C THR A 450 -14.08 -20.38 -31.34
N ALA A 451 -14.96 -21.40 -31.45
CA ALA A 451 -15.92 -21.48 -32.53
C ALA A 451 -17.05 -20.45 -32.36
N SER A 452 -17.48 -20.17 -31.13
CA SER A 452 -18.42 -19.08 -30.83
C SER A 452 -17.86 -17.73 -31.24
N MET A 453 -16.63 -17.43 -30.83
CA MET A 453 -15.95 -16.20 -31.23
C MET A 453 -15.90 -16.07 -32.76
N LYS A 454 -15.51 -17.12 -33.49
CA LYS A 454 -15.50 -17.12 -34.97
C LYS A 454 -16.89 -16.84 -35.56
N ARG A 455 -17.96 -17.45 -35.03
CA ARG A 455 -19.35 -17.21 -35.49
C ARG A 455 -19.72 -15.74 -35.30
N VAL A 456 -19.38 -15.16 -34.15
CA VAL A 456 -19.70 -13.76 -33.82
C VAL A 456 -18.88 -12.77 -34.67
N LEU A 457 -17.59 -13.03 -34.91
CA LEU A 457 -16.77 -12.23 -35.83
C LEU A 457 -17.39 -12.16 -37.24
N LYS A 458 -17.91 -13.28 -37.75
CA LYS A 458 -18.63 -13.31 -39.04
C LYS A 458 -20.00 -12.63 -38.99
N LEU A 459 -20.68 -12.71 -37.85
CA LEU A 459 -22.01 -12.15 -37.68
C LEU A 459 -21.96 -10.61 -37.69
N VAL A 460 -20.99 -10.01 -37.01
CA VAL A 460 -20.85 -8.55 -36.92
C VAL A 460 -20.43 -7.89 -38.25
N GLU A 461 -19.88 -8.65 -39.19
CA GLU A 461 -19.63 -8.17 -40.56
C GLU A 461 -20.94 -7.78 -41.28
N LYS A 462 -22.05 -8.46 -40.97
CA LYS A 462 -23.33 -8.27 -41.66
C LYS A 462 -23.89 -6.87 -41.34
N PRO A 463 -24.13 -6.01 -42.34
CA PRO A 463 -24.60 -4.64 -42.09
C PRO A 463 -25.86 -4.53 -41.22
N PRO A 464 -26.91 -5.38 -41.37
CA PRO A 464 -28.09 -5.33 -40.50
C PRO A 464 -27.75 -5.61 -39.03
N THR A 465 -26.93 -6.64 -38.79
CA THR A 465 -26.51 -7.00 -37.43
C THR A 465 -25.63 -5.91 -36.83
N ARG A 466 -24.68 -5.37 -37.59
CA ARG A 466 -23.85 -4.26 -37.14
C ARG A 466 -24.71 -3.07 -36.74
N LYS A 467 -25.63 -2.64 -37.61
CA LYS A 467 -26.53 -1.52 -37.34
C LYS A 467 -27.34 -1.73 -36.06
N GLN A 468 -27.88 -2.94 -35.85
CA GLN A 468 -28.62 -3.27 -34.64
C GLN A 468 -27.78 -3.04 -33.37
N TYR A 469 -26.54 -3.55 -33.32
CA TYR A 469 -25.69 -3.39 -32.14
C TYR A 469 -25.10 -1.99 -31.98
N VAL A 470 -24.96 -1.22 -33.07
CA VAL A 470 -24.67 0.21 -32.99
C VAL A 470 -25.83 0.96 -32.31
N ASP A 471 -27.06 0.74 -32.77
CA ASP A 471 -28.24 1.43 -32.24
C ASP A 471 -28.46 1.07 -30.75
N LEU A 472 -28.33 -0.21 -30.38
CA LEU A 472 -28.40 -0.66 -28.99
C LEU A 472 -27.27 -0.12 -28.12
N GLY A 473 -26.03 -0.10 -28.65
CA GLY A 473 -24.85 0.42 -27.95
C GLY A 473 -25.00 1.89 -27.58
N LEU A 474 -25.40 2.72 -28.54
CA LEU A 474 -25.62 4.16 -28.31
C LEU A 474 -26.69 4.40 -27.25
N GLN A 475 -27.81 3.67 -27.32
CA GLN A 475 -28.88 3.76 -26.31
C GLN A 475 -28.40 3.34 -24.92
N ARG A 476 -27.57 2.28 -24.83
CA ARG A 476 -27.02 1.80 -23.57
C ARG A 476 -26.02 2.78 -22.96
N ALA A 477 -25.08 3.28 -23.78
CA ALA A 477 -24.01 4.18 -23.35
C ALA A 477 -24.56 5.51 -22.80
N ALA A 478 -25.66 6.02 -23.36
CA ALA A 478 -26.32 7.26 -22.91
C ALA A 478 -26.78 7.24 -21.43
N ARG A 479 -26.80 6.07 -20.78
CA ARG A 479 -27.14 5.94 -19.35
C ARG A 479 -25.98 6.29 -18.41
N TYR A 480 -24.77 6.42 -18.94
CA TYR A 480 -23.55 6.67 -18.18
C TYR A 480 -23.03 8.07 -18.50
N SER A 481 -22.82 8.89 -17.49
CA SER A 481 -22.27 10.24 -17.65
C SER A 481 -21.40 10.61 -16.46
N TRP A 482 -20.36 11.40 -16.71
CA TRP A 482 -19.47 11.86 -15.65
C TRP A 482 -20.19 12.74 -14.65
N GLY A 483 -21.06 13.65 -15.10
CA GLY A 483 -21.90 14.47 -14.21
C GLY A 483 -22.74 13.65 -13.24
N LYS A 484 -23.36 12.55 -13.67
CA LYS A 484 -24.12 11.67 -12.75
C LYS A 484 -23.21 11.02 -11.71
N MET A 485 -22.07 10.46 -12.13
CA MET A 485 -21.10 9.87 -11.20
C MET A 485 -20.59 10.93 -10.21
N ALA A 486 -20.23 12.11 -10.69
CA ALA A 486 -19.74 13.22 -9.90
C ALA A 486 -20.76 13.67 -8.85
N GLU A 487 -22.05 13.68 -9.17
CA GLU A 487 -23.13 13.98 -8.23
C GLU A 487 -23.28 12.90 -7.15
N GLU A 488 -23.27 11.62 -7.53
CA GLU A 488 -23.40 10.52 -6.57
C GLU A 488 -22.19 10.44 -5.62
N VAL A 489 -20.98 10.64 -6.15
CA VAL A 489 -19.75 10.71 -5.34
C VAL A 489 -19.77 11.95 -4.44
N ARG A 490 -20.15 13.12 -4.96
CA ARG A 490 -20.31 14.35 -4.18
C ARG A 490 -21.27 14.14 -3.01
N ALA A 491 -22.45 13.58 -3.24
CA ALA A 491 -23.45 13.35 -2.20
C ALA A 491 -22.90 12.50 -1.04
N VAL A 492 -22.07 11.49 -1.34
CA VAL A 492 -21.40 10.68 -0.32
C VAL A 492 -20.35 11.48 0.45
N LEU A 493 -19.54 12.27 -0.24
CA LEU A 493 -18.50 13.09 0.39
C LEU A 493 -19.12 14.17 1.29
N GLU A 494 -20.17 14.86 0.83
CA GLU A 494 -20.88 15.87 1.61
C GLU A 494 -21.61 15.28 2.82
N ARG A 495 -22.07 14.03 2.75
CA ARG A 495 -22.66 13.33 3.90
C ARG A 495 -21.65 13.16 5.05
N PHE A 496 -20.36 12.95 4.77
CA PHE A 496 -19.33 12.77 5.82
C PHE A 496 -18.49 14.01 6.10
N ALA A 497 -18.63 15.05 5.26
CA ALA A 497 -18.09 16.37 5.50
C ALA A 497 -19.18 17.40 5.20
N PRO A 498 -20.20 17.55 6.06
CA PRO A 498 -21.25 18.56 5.86
C PRO A 498 -20.69 19.98 6.04
N LEU A 499 -21.37 20.98 5.49
CA LEU A 499 -21.04 22.39 5.72
C LEU A 499 -21.34 22.83 7.16
N GLU A 500 -22.40 22.31 7.74
CA GLU A 500 -22.86 22.64 9.09
C GLU A 500 -23.12 21.36 9.90
N GLY A 501 -22.81 21.41 11.19
CA GLY A 501 -22.99 20.29 12.11
C GLY A 501 -21.87 19.25 12.07
N THR A 502 -21.99 18.26 12.95
CA THR A 502 -21.09 17.10 13.01
C THR A 502 -21.86 15.86 12.60
N VAL A 503 -21.28 15.05 11.73
CA VAL A 503 -21.83 13.74 11.38
C VAL A 503 -21.11 12.67 12.17
N GLU A 504 -21.89 11.76 12.74
CA GLU A 504 -21.34 10.55 13.33
C GLU A 504 -20.75 9.68 12.21
N VAL A 505 -19.44 9.50 12.24
CA VAL A 505 -18.72 8.69 11.28
C VAL A 505 -18.84 7.23 11.72
N PRO A 506 -19.39 6.33 10.90
CA PRO A 506 -19.43 4.91 11.22
C PRO A 506 -18.02 4.38 11.51
N PRO A 507 -17.86 3.50 12.51
CA PRO A 507 -16.55 2.92 12.82
C PRO A 507 -16.04 2.14 11.61
N SER A 508 -14.76 2.35 11.29
CA SER A 508 -14.08 1.63 10.22
C SER A 508 -14.02 0.12 10.53
N ILE A 509 -13.69 -0.71 9.54
CA ILE A 509 -13.52 -2.17 9.78
C ILE A 509 -12.46 -2.38 10.86
N HIS A 510 -11.37 -1.62 10.80
CA HIS A 510 -10.29 -1.67 11.78
C HIS A 510 -10.80 -1.32 13.18
N ASP A 511 -11.63 -0.28 13.34
CA ASP A 511 -12.20 0.12 14.63
C ASP A 511 -13.19 -0.91 15.19
N GLN A 512 -14.01 -1.52 14.32
CA GLN A 512 -14.93 -2.58 14.71
C GLN A 512 -14.15 -3.81 15.23
N GLN A 513 -13.11 -4.23 14.52
CA GLN A 513 -12.25 -5.33 14.93
C GLN A 513 -11.49 -5.01 16.21
N LEU A 514 -10.98 -3.79 16.37
CA LEU A 514 -10.32 -3.36 17.59
C LEU A 514 -11.27 -3.39 18.79
N SER A 515 -12.51 -2.91 18.63
CA SER A 515 -13.54 -2.93 19.68
C SER A 515 -13.91 -4.35 20.11
N GLN A 516 -14.06 -5.26 19.14
CA GLN A 516 -14.27 -6.69 19.40
C GLN A 516 -13.07 -7.31 20.12
N THR A 517 -11.86 -6.94 19.72
CA THR A 517 -10.62 -7.44 20.34
C THR A 517 -10.50 -6.99 21.79
N PHE A 518 -10.83 -5.72 22.06
CA PHE A 518 -10.87 -5.18 23.41
C PHE A 518 -11.90 -5.92 24.29
N ALA A 519 -13.09 -6.24 23.75
CA ALA A 519 -14.08 -7.00 24.50
C ALA A 519 -13.60 -8.42 24.87
N LEU A 520 -12.86 -9.09 23.99
CA LEU A 520 -12.24 -10.39 24.28
C LEU A 520 -11.17 -10.27 25.37
N HIS A 521 -10.36 -9.20 25.31
CA HIS A 521 -9.35 -8.90 26.31
C HIS A 521 -9.98 -8.69 27.69
N GLN A 522 -11.03 -7.86 27.78
CA GLN A 522 -11.77 -7.63 29.03
C GLN A 522 -12.45 -8.89 29.57
N ALA A 523 -12.86 -9.80 28.70
CA ALA A 523 -13.41 -11.11 29.08
C ALA A 523 -12.34 -12.13 29.54
N GLY A 524 -11.06 -11.74 29.62
CA GLY A 524 -9.96 -12.62 30.02
C GLY A 524 -9.52 -13.62 28.94
N LYS A 525 -10.03 -13.50 27.71
CA LYS A 525 -9.67 -14.39 26.59
C LYS A 525 -8.38 -13.93 25.91
N LEU A 526 -7.29 -13.92 26.67
CA LEU A 526 -6.02 -13.26 26.30
C LEU A 526 -5.41 -13.82 25.00
N GLU A 527 -5.45 -15.13 24.77
CA GLU A 527 -4.87 -15.74 23.55
C GLU A 527 -5.62 -15.30 22.26
N GLN A 528 -6.95 -15.23 22.33
CA GLN A 528 -7.77 -14.77 21.23
C GLN A 528 -7.56 -13.28 20.97
N ALA A 529 -7.49 -12.48 22.04
CA ALA A 529 -7.20 -11.05 21.95
C ALA A 529 -5.81 -10.79 21.36
N GLU A 530 -4.79 -11.55 21.79
CA GLU A 530 -3.42 -11.42 21.28
C GLU A 530 -3.33 -11.69 19.78
N THR A 531 -3.98 -12.75 19.32
CA THR A 531 -4.00 -13.12 17.89
C THR A 531 -4.61 -11.99 17.05
N LEU A 532 -5.71 -11.40 17.51
CA LEU A 532 -6.37 -10.30 16.82
C LEU A 532 -5.56 -8.99 16.90
N TYR A 533 -5.00 -8.63 18.05
CA TYR A 533 -4.15 -7.44 18.17
C TYR A 533 -2.91 -7.54 17.26
N ARG A 534 -2.26 -8.71 17.17
CA ARG A 534 -1.15 -8.93 16.24
C ARG A 534 -1.58 -8.77 14.78
N SER A 535 -2.75 -9.29 14.41
CA SER A 535 -3.31 -9.08 13.07
C SER A 535 -3.59 -7.61 12.79
N LEU A 536 -4.21 -6.89 13.73
CA LEU A 536 -4.47 -5.45 13.62
C LEU A 536 -3.17 -4.66 13.48
N HIS A 537 -2.14 -5.00 14.24
CA HIS A 537 -0.82 -4.38 14.16
C HIS A 537 -0.12 -4.62 12.82
N GLN A 538 -0.27 -5.81 12.23
CA GLN A 538 0.27 -6.11 10.90
C GLN A 538 -0.32 -5.22 9.81
N TRP A 539 -1.61 -4.89 9.90
CA TRP A 539 -2.28 -4.01 8.94
C TRP A 539 -2.05 -2.53 9.24
N MET A 540 -2.11 -2.14 10.51
CA MET A 540 -1.99 -0.76 11.00
C MET A 540 -0.88 -0.66 12.07
N PRO A 541 0.40 -0.64 11.66
CA PRO A 541 1.52 -0.70 12.61
C PRO A 541 1.62 0.56 13.50
N LEU A 542 1.11 1.69 13.02
CA LEU A 542 1.10 2.97 13.72
C LEU A 542 -0.22 3.26 14.47
N ASP A 543 -1.09 2.26 14.70
CA ASP A 543 -2.26 2.47 15.56
C ASP A 543 -1.86 2.45 17.04
N PHE A 544 -1.86 3.64 17.65
CA PHE A 544 -1.59 3.84 19.08
C PHE A 544 -2.36 2.87 19.97
N ARG A 545 -3.65 2.65 19.70
CA ARG A 545 -4.54 1.86 20.56
C ARG A 545 -4.15 0.39 20.55
N VAL A 546 -3.82 -0.12 19.36
CA VAL A 546 -3.34 -1.50 19.18
C VAL A 546 -2.01 -1.70 19.91
N LEU A 547 -1.06 -0.77 19.73
CA LEU A 547 0.24 -0.83 20.41
C LEU A 547 0.09 -0.76 21.94
N HIS A 548 -0.71 0.19 22.43
CA HIS A 548 -0.98 0.33 23.86
C HIS A 548 -1.57 -0.97 24.42
N MET A 549 -2.59 -1.53 23.77
CA MET A 549 -3.22 -2.76 24.25
C MET A 549 -2.35 -4.01 24.11
N LEU A 550 -1.52 -4.12 23.07
CA LEU A 550 -0.47 -5.15 22.99
C LEU A 550 0.46 -5.03 24.19
N GLY A 551 0.94 -3.82 24.52
CA GLY A 551 1.79 -3.60 25.68
C GLY A 551 1.15 -4.05 27.00
N VAL A 552 -0.12 -3.69 27.21
CA VAL A 552 -0.90 -4.14 28.39
C VAL A 552 -1.05 -5.66 28.40
N LEU A 553 -1.35 -6.29 27.26
CA LEU A 553 -1.50 -7.73 27.15
C LEU A 553 -0.19 -8.47 27.44
N ARG A 554 0.94 -8.02 26.86
CA ARG A 554 2.26 -8.62 27.11
C ARG A 554 2.65 -8.50 28.58
N PHE A 555 2.33 -7.37 29.22
CA PHE A 555 2.52 -7.20 30.66
C PHE A 555 1.71 -8.23 31.48
N GLN A 556 0.43 -8.45 31.13
CA GLN A 556 -0.41 -9.45 31.79
C GLN A 556 0.08 -10.89 31.62
N ARG A 557 0.83 -11.18 30.54
CA ARG A 557 1.47 -12.48 30.32
C ARG A 557 2.82 -12.63 31.02
N GLY A 558 3.35 -11.55 31.62
CA GLY A 558 4.69 -11.53 32.23
C GLY A 558 5.82 -11.23 31.25
N ASP A 559 5.50 -10.93 29.98
CA ASP A 559 6.47 -10.62 28.94
C ASP A 559 6.91 -9.15 29.03
N LEU A 560 7.65 -8.81 30.09
CA LEU A 560 7.94 -7.42 30.49
C LEU A 560 8.67 -6.62 29.39
N SER A 561 9.66 -7.22 28.71
CA SER A 561 10.44 -6.54 27.66
C SER A 561 9.57 -6.12 26.47
N ASP A 562 8.68 -7.00 26.02
CA ASP A 562 7.73 -6.68 24.94
C ASP A 562 6.71 -5.64 25.39
N ALA A 563 6.24 -5.74 26.64
CA ALA A 563 5.32 -4.76 27.21
C ALA A 563 5.93 -3.35 27.20
N GLN A 564 7.19 -3.24 27.62
CA GLN A 564 7.93 -1.99 27.58
C GLN A 564 8.05 -1.46 26.14
N TYR A 565 8.45 -2.31 25.20
CA TYR A 565 8.61 -1.95 23.79
C TYR A 565 7.32 -1.34 23.21
N PHE A 566 6.20 -2.05 23.33
CA PHE A 566 4.93 -1.62 22.76
C PHE A 566 4.41 -0.34 23.42
N LEU A 567 4.54 -0.18 24.74
CA LEU A 567 4.09 1.02 25.45
C LEU A 567 4.94 2.24 25.14
N LEU A 568 6.27 2.09 25.03
CA LEU A 568 7.14 3.18 24.59
C LEU A 568 6.82 3.60 23.16
N TYR A 569 6.58 2.64 22.26
CA TYR A 569 6.24 2.94 20.88
C TYR A 569 4.87 3.61 20.76
N ALA A 570 3.87 3.17 21.53
CA ALA A 570 2.58 3.86 21.63
C ALA A 570 2.77 5.30 22.11
N LEU A 571 3.53 5.52 23.20
CA LEU A 571 3.76 6.87 23.73
C LEU A 571 4.58 7.76 22.78
N ALA A 572 5.41 7.20 21.92
CA ALA A 572 6.09 7.95 20.86
C ALA A 572 5.09 8.54 19.84
N LEU A 573 3.98 7.83 19.58
CA LEU A 573 2.91 8.28 18.69
C LEU A 573 1.94 9.25 19.37
N ASN A 574 1.60 9.00 20.64
CA ASN A 574 0.72 9.88 21.42
C ASN A 574 1.14 9.93 22.89
N GLN A 575 1.73 11.06 23.29
CA GLN A 575 2.22 11.28 24.65
C GLN A 575 1.12 11.75 25.62
N ASN A 576 -0.08 12.08 25.14
CA ASN A 576 -1.14 12.71 25.93
C ASN A 576 -2.19 11.70 26.42
N VAL A 577 -1.75 10.49 26.81
CA VAL A 577 -2.61 9.43 27.34
C VAL A 577 -2.09 8.97 28.69
N ALA A 578 -2.79 9.34 29.77
CA ALA A 578 -2.35 9.08 31.14
C ALA A 578 -2.27 7.58 31.44
N GLU A 579 -3.22 6.79 30.93
CA GLU A 579 -3.27 5.34 31.07
C GLU A 579 -2.04 4.65 30.46
N ALA A 580 -1.53 5.15 29.33
CA ALA A 580 -0.35 4.57 28.69
C ALA A 580 0.92 4.82 29.51
N HIS A 581 1.10 6.05 30.04
CA HIS A 581 2.18 6.37 30.98
C HIS A 581 2.09 5.54 32.27
N PHE A 582 0.89 5.38 32.83
CA PHE A 582 0.67 4.57 34.02
C PHE A 582 1.01 3.09 33.78
N ASN A 583 0.55 2.51 32.67
CA ASN A 583 0.86 1.12 32.32
C ASN A 583 2.38 0.94 32.12
N LEU A 584 3.07 1.92 31.51
CA LEU A 584 4.51 1.87 31.38
C LEU A 584 5.20 1.94 32.76
N GLY A 585 4.67 2.76 33.69
CA GLY A 585 5.12 2.78 35.08
C GLY A 585 4.97 1.43 35.78
N ASN A 586 3.86 0.72 35.57
CA ASN A 586 3.65 -0.63 36.11
C ASN A 586 4.67 -1.64 35.55
N VAL A 587 4.98 -1.55 34.25
CA VAL A 587 6.03 -2.39 33.63
C VAL A 587 7.40 -2.08 34.25
N TYR A 588 7.76 -0.81 34.41
CA TYR A 588 9.01 -0.43 35.05
C TYR A 588 9.11 -0.88 36.51
N ALA A 589 8.02 -0.77 37.27
CA ALA A 589 7.97 -1.26 38.64
C ALA A 589 8.16 -2.78 38.72
N ALA A 590 7.53 -3.54 37.81
CA ALA A 590 7.73 -5.00 37.72
C ALA A 590 9.16 -5.39 37.33
N MET A 591 9.85 -4.55 36.55
CA MET A 591 11.27 -4.67 36.23
C MET A 591 12.21 -4.14 37.34
N GLN A 592 11.67 -3.62 38.45
CA GLN A 592 12.41 -2.98 39.54
C GLN A 592 13.20 -1.73 39.12
N LEU A 593 12.77 -1.06 38.05
CA LEU A 593 13.33 0.20 37.55
C LEU A 593 12.59 1.38 38.20
N TRP A 594 12.79 1.56 39.50
CA TRP A 594 11.97 2.44 40.35
C TRP A 594 11.97 3.91 39.91
N GLU A 595 13.11 4.47 39.50
CA GLU A 595 13.16 5.86 39.03
C GLU A 595 12.34 6.07 37.74
N LEU A 596 12.41 5.11 36.81
CA LEU A 596 11.64 5.15 35.58
C LEU A 596 10.14 4.98 35.85
N ALA A 597 9.78 4.09 36.78
CA ALA A 597 8.39 3.92 37.22
C ALA A 597 7.84 5.23 37.83
N HIS A 598 8.63 5.88 38.68
CA HIS A 598 8.26 7.14 39.34
C HIS A 598 7.98 8.23 38.30
N ASN A 599 8.92 8.42 37.37
CA ASN A 599 8.80 9.40 36.30
C ASN A 599 7.58 9.13 35.41
N ALA A 600 7.31 7.86 35.08
CA ALA A 600 6.15 7.48 34.27
C ALA A 600 4.82 7.79 34.99
N TYR A 601 4.69 7.49 36.28
CA TYR A 601 3.50 7.86 37.05
C TYR A 601 3.33 9.38 37.19
N GLN A 602 4.41 10.14 37.37
CA GLN A 602 4.35 11.59 37.38
C GLN A 602 3.88 12.14 36.03
N ARG A 603 4.38 11.59 34.91
CA ARG A 603 3.91 11.97 33.58
C ARG A 603 2.42 11.66 33.38
N ALA A 604 1.92 10.54 33.91
CA ALA A 604 0.48 10.26 33.90
C ALA A 604 -0.34 11.35 34.61
N LEU A 605 0.16 11.86 35.75
CA LEU A 605 -0.47 12.96 36.49
C LEU A 605 -0.30 14.34 35.81
N VAL A 606 0.77 14.56 35.06
CA VAL A 606 0.92 15.77 34.23
C VAL A 606 -0.12 15.79 33.12
N VAL A 607 -0.36 14.64 32.47
CA VAL A 607 -1.38 14.50 31.42
C VAL A 607 -2.79 14.58 32.00
N ASN A 608 -3.04 13.92 33.13
CA ASN A 608 -4.32 13.95 33.84
C ASN A 608 -4.10 14.08 35.36
N PRO A 609 -4.16 15.30 35.93
CA PRO A 609 -3.96 15.53 37.36
C PRO A 609 -4.92 14.76 38.27
N GLY A 610 -6.10 14.41 37.76
CA GLY A 610 -7.13 13.63 38.46
C GLY A 610 -6.93 12.12 38.40
N PHE A 611 -5.86 11.61 37.76
CA PHE A 611 -5.67 10.18 37.54
C PHE A 611 -5.27 9.43 38.82
N GLY A 612 -6.28 9.01 39.58
CA GLY A 612 -6.16 8.35 40.90
C GLY A 612 -5.17 7.18 40.96
N PRO A 613 -5.16 6.23 40.00
CA PRO A 613 -4.25 5.08 40.05
C PRO A 613 -2.77 5.46 40.11
N ALA A 614 -2.33 6.45 39.31
CA ALA A 614 -0.94 6.90 39.34
C ALA A 614 -0.58 7.59 40.66
N ARG A 615 -1.51 8.38 41.23
CA ARG A 615 -1.31 9.05 42.52
C ARG A 615 -1.11 8.04 43.66
N GLN A 616 -1.91 6.97 43.66
CA GLN A 616 -1.79 5.91 44.66
C GLN A 616 -0.44 5.19 44.56
N GLN A 617 -0.01 4.82 43.35
CA GLN A 617 1.29 4.15 43.16
C GLN A 617 2.48 5.03 43.54
N LEU A 618 2.44 6.33 43.21
CA LEU A 618 3.47 7.28 43.64
C LEU A 618 3.57 7.37 45.16
N ALA A 619 2.45 7.49 45.86
CA ALA A 619 2.44 7.56 47.32
C ALA A 619 3.06 6.31 47.96
N VAL A 620 2.76 5.12 47.42
CA VAL A 620 3.36 3.85 47.88
C VAL A 620 4.88 3.84 47.65
N MET A 621 5.32 4.25 46.47
CA MET A 621 6.75 4.27 46.13
C MET A 621 7.54 5.29 46.94
N GLU A 622 7.02 6.50 47.12
CA GLU A 622 7.64 7.53 47.95
C GLU A 622 7.71 7.12 49.43
N HIS A 623 6.68 6.46 49.95
CA HIS A 623 6.70 5.90 51.30
C HIS A 623 7.80 4.85 51.45
N ASN A 624 7.93 3.93 50.48
CA ASN A 624 8.95 2.88 50.51
C ASN A 624 10.37 3.44 50.38
N LEU A 625 10.58 4.43 49.50
CA LEU A 625 11.87 5.12 49.37
C LEU A 625 12.29 5.83 50.66
N ARG A 626 11.34 6.50 51.35
CA ARG A 626 11.59 7.11 52.66
C ARG A 626 11.92 6.09 53.74
N ALA A 627 11.22 4.94 53.75
CA ALA A 627 11.47 3.87 54.71
C ALA A 627 12.88 3.26 54.52
N VAL A 628 13.29 3.00 53.27
CA VAL A 628 14.65 2.49 52.96
C VAL A 628 15.72 3.51 53.33
N ALA A 629 15.50 4.80 53.02
CA ALA A 629 16.44 5.87 53.40
C ALA A 629 16.58 6.01 54.93
N ALA A 630 15.48 5.86 55.68
CA ALA A 630 15.52 5.86 57.15
C ALA A 630 16.29 4.66 57.71
N GLN A 631 16.07 3.46 57.14
CA GLN A 631 16.75 2.23 57.57
C GLN A 631 18.25 2.25 57.25
N GLN A 632 18.65 2.85 56.12
CA GLN A 632 20.06 3.07 55.77
C GLN A 632 20.71 4.15 56.65
N ALA A 633 19.97 5.17 57.07
CA ALA A 633 20.46 6.17 58.03
C ALA A 633 20.68 5.57 59.42
N GLU A 634 19.80 4.66 59.87
CA GLU A 634 19.97 3.92 61.13
C GLU A 634 21.16 2.94 61.07
N GLN A 635 21.34 2.21 59.97
CA GLN A 635 22.50 1.31 59.78
C GLN A 635 23.83 2.06 59.57
N GLY A 636 23.80 3.25 58.99
CA GLY A 636 24.96 4.13 58.87
C GLY A 636 25.42 4.72 60.21
N GLN A 637 24.52 4.82 61.21
CA GLN A 637 24.85 5.26 62.56
C GLN A 637 25.45 4.14 63.45
N GLU A 638 25.26 2.86 63.11
CA GLU A 638 25.85 1.74 63.88
C GLU A 638 27.34 1.48 63.59
N VAL A 639 27.91 2.03 62.50
CA VAL A 639 29.33 1.82 62.14
C VAL A 639 30.27 2.89 62.75
N GLU A 640 29.74 4.02 63.22
CA GLU A 640 30.53 5.05 63.94
C GLU A 640 30.52 4.86 65.46
N GLY A 641 29.97 3.74 65.94
CA GLY A 641 29.69 3.50 67.36
C GLY A 641 30.28 2.22 67.95
N GLN A 642 31.52 1.84 67.64
CA GLN A 642 32.30 0.96 68.54
C GLN A 642 33.75 1.49 68.70
N PRO A 643 34.23 1.65 69.95
CA PRO A 643 35.49 2.32 70.28
C PRO A 643 36.76 1.54 69.90
#